data_AF-A0A151IJS8-F1
#
_entry.id   AF-A0A151IJS8-F1
#
_cell.length_a   1.000
_cell.length_b   1.000
_cell.length_c   1.000
_cell.angle_alpha   90.00
_cell.angle_beta   90.00
_cell.angle_gamma   90.00
#
_symmetry.space_group_name_H-M   'P 1'
#
loop_
_entity.id
_entity.type
_entity.pdbx_description
1 polymer ?
#
loop_
_entity_poly.entity_id
_entity_poly.type
_entity_poly.pdbx_seq_one_letter_code
_entity_poly.pdbx_strand_id
1 'polypeptide(L)'
;LVSGIVECTHSQENLSDNVLEQVGNVVGDRIPELKNLNTSALPIEEAKNLFKEKCTKNGGPDAFDNVERAQVKMGQCVQSLINITALTAEMEKYKPTGDLDIVFKNYCNKRNTLRACVSNFTNTLEHCLGEKEKENKKIVLNITDSLLEFICYKEGDRIALFISAGGPECFESKQQEIQDCANKTFSSYVPKTDSTNNSLMGLESLPSLNFGTKECSFSLREEKTYFCLHYSDMDKLQTCVVAELEKCPDPTPANIMDSIFNFIKRVTPCENVLSAQSAAATGTQSSASHVGALTIIAILSTVLSVASYSGKRVEFTSDEDSINNDACSETSGQSDNRSVLEDVNDNEVDELAQQEAFEEKLKEAIDGLTQKSAKGRTICFNGIEKIFAIKYIPDFVEDRKMTITDAVERGLKKGRGDEQSTAARLSTLLCVQLGAFDSAEMVCRDLKSILTFIANDNTASVHARAECCWALAMNQFLSGNDATDTMEIAQLLSSIFSGSYLKGNGAIANISPDVAALHVAAISSWTLLLTVMTSADIYNLLASGKTNSYMPSLNRLRELLESPHLDVRLSAGEALAVIFELGRDFSCDYEQEWALDLIEILKELATDSNKYRAKKDRKQQRANFRDILRYIEEDIVPEMHVRFGQEILYLEGWCARTQYNACCRLLGPGINFHLAENQLLREIFHLGNKVLPPPVTIKTSKLERTLMNAAAFKARTIQRNKNRDKRSAAMAP
;
A
#
# COMPACT_ATOMS: atom_id res chain seq x y z
N LEU A 1 19.15 15.38 -16.24
CA LEU A 1 19.12 13.92 -15.95
C LEU A 1 19.69 12.99 -17.04
N VAL A 2 20.26 13.47 -18.16
CA VAL A 2 21.20 12.67 -19.01
C VAL A 2 22.59 13.33 -19.15
N SER A 3 22.81 14.48 -18.53
CA SER A 3 24.12 15.15 -18.46
C SER A 3 24.71 15.21 -17.05
N GLY A 4 24.10 14.55 -16.06
CA GLY A 4 24.51 14.63 -14.65
C GLY A 4 25.56 13.59 -14.20
N ILE A 5 26.11 12.79 -15.11
CA ILE A 5 27.11 11.74 -14.79
C ILE A 5 28.43 11.95 -15.57
N VAL A 6 28.60 13.07 -16.30
CA VAL A 6 29.79 13.30 -17.15
C VAL A 6 30.67 14.48 -16.67
N GLU A 7 30.41 15.04 -15.48
CA GLU A 7 31.30 16.04 -14.89
C GLU A 7 32.22 15.41 -13.83
N CYS A 8 33.07 14.47 -14.27
CA CYS A 8 34.21 13.98 -13.49
C CYS A 8 35.30 13.43 -14.43
N THR A 9 35.87 14.30 -15.27
CA THR A 9 37.20 14.07 -15.85
C THR A 9 37.90 15.41 -16.03
N HIS A 10 38.47 15.96 -14.95
CA HIS A 10 39.62 16.86 -15.08
C HIS A 10 40.89 16.03 -14.89
N SER A 11 41.65 15.85 -15.97
CA SER A 11 43.06 15.53 -15.91
C SER A 11 43.77 16.41 -16.93
N GLN A 12 44.44 17.47 -16.45
CA GLN A 12 45.57 18.04 -17.17
C GLN A 12 46.68 16.99 -17.15
N GLU A 13 47.15 16.57 -18.32
CA GLU A 13 48.50 16.96 -18.77
C GLU A 13 48.76 16.51 -20.23
N ASN A 14 49.12 17.51 -21.03
CA ASN A 14 49.93 17.48 -22.26
C ASN A 14 49.37 16.83 -23.55
N LEU A 15 48.60 17.63 -24.32
CA LEU A 15 49.02 18.04 -25.67
C LEU A 15 48.21 19.26 -26.22
N SER A 16 48.94 20.36 -26.47
CA SER A 16 48.61 21.58 -27.25
C SER A 16 47.63 22.62 -26.66
N ASP A 17 48.22 23.53 -25.89
CA ASP A 17 47.67 24.73 -25.22
C ASP A 17 47.19 25.86 -26.15
N ASN A 18 46.04 25.77 -26.84
CA ASN A 18 45.43 27.01 -27.36
C ASN A 18 43.92 26.99 -27.65
N VAL A 19 43.19 25.92 -27.31
CA VAL A 19 41.73 25.85 -27.58
C VAL A 19 40.89 25.62 -26.32
N LEU A 20 41.41 24.94 -25.28
CA LEU A 20 40.68 24.75 -24.02
C LEU A 20 40.72 25.97 -23.09
N GLU A 21 41.72 26.84 -23.19
CA GLU A 21 41.83 28.05 -22.35
C GLU A 21 40.75 29.09 -22.69
N GLN A 22 40.25 29.12 -23.94
CA GLN A 22 39.15 30.01 -24.33
C GLN A 22 37.77 29.49 -23.91
N VAL A 23 37.62 28.19 -23.65
CA VAL A 23 36.33 27.61 -23.23
C VAL A 23 36.18 27.66 -21.70
N GLY A 24 37.27 27.42 -20.96
CA GLY A 24 37.30 27.55 -19.50
C GLY A 24 37.06 28.98 -19.00
N ASN A 25 37.60 29.99 -19.71
CA ASN A 25 37.44 31.39 -19.33
C ASN A 25 36.05 31.98 -19.62
N VAL A 26 35.21 31.31 -20.43
CA VAL A 26 33.83 31.78 -20.70
C VAL A 26 32.82 31.20 -19.70
N VAL A 27 33.11 30.01 -19.13
CA VAL A 27 32.24 29.35 -18.13
C VAL A 27 32.67 29.71 -16.70
N GLY A 28 33.97 29.84 -16.44
CA GLY A 28 34.49 30.18 -15.10
C GLY A 28 34.22 31.62 -14.64
N ASP A 29 34.00 32.56 -15.56
CA ASP A 29 33.78 33.98 -15.22
C ASP A 29 32.30 34.37 -15.03
N ARG A 30 31.34 33.45 -15.22
CA ARG A 30 29.90 33.77 -15.13
C ARG A 30 29.11 33.01 -14.05
N ILE A 31 29.73 32.09 -13.31
CA ILE A 31 29.13 31.43 -12.13
C ILE A 31 30.16 31.44 -11.00
N PRO A 32 30.13 32.42 -10.09
CA PRO A 32 31.09 32.53 -8.97
C PRO A 32 31.00 31.38 -7.94
N GLU A 33 30.00 30.50 -8.02
CA GLU A 33 29.69 29.49 -6.99
C GLU A 33 30.13 28.05 -7.33
N LEU A 34 30.63 27.78 -8.54
CA LEU A 34 31.25 26.49 -8.91
C LEU A 34 32.67 26.30 -8.37
N LYS A 35 33.23 27.30 -7.66
CA LYS A 35 34.55 27.22 -7.02
C LYS A 35 34.57 26.43 -5.70
N ASN A 36 33.41 26.06 -5.14
CA ASN A 36 33.31 25.42 -3.82
C ASN A 36 32.90 23.94 -3.87
N LEU A 37 33.23 23.22 -4.95
CA LEU A 37 33.19 21.75 -4.91
C LEU A 37 34.36 21.26 -4.06
N ASN A 38 34.07 20.87 -2.82
CA ASN A 38 35.01 20.20 -1.94
C ASN A 38 35.19 18.75 -2.43
N THR A 39 36.05 18.55 -3.43
CA THR A 39 36.45 17.26 -4.02
C THR A 39 37.32 16.42 -3.09
N SER A 40 36.80 16.02 -1.93
CA SER A 40 37.57 15.25 -0.95
C SER A 40 36.91 13.97 -0.44
N ALA A 41 36.06 13.30 -1.23
CA ALA A 41 35.40 12.05 -0.79
C ALA A 41 35.30 10.91 -1.81
N LEU A 42 36.01 10.93 -2.95
CA LEU A 42 36.02 9.80 -3.90
C LEU A 42 37.43 9.57 -4.45
N PRO A 43 37.97 8.34 -4.43
CA PRO A 43 39.25 8.02 -5.05
C PRO A 43 39.06 7.87 -6.58
N ILE A 44 38.85 9.00 -7.27
CA ILE A 44 38.55 9.06 -8.72
C ILE A 44 39.69 8.43 -9.55
N GLU A 45 40.94 8.60 -9.13
CA GLU A 45 42.11 8.00 -9.78
C GLU A 45 42.14 6.47 -9.65
N GLU A 46 41.65 5.93 -8.53
CA GLU A 46 41.58 4.49 -8.30
C GLU A 46 40.52 3.85 -9.22
N ALA A 47 39.36 4.48 -9.36
CA ALA A 47 38.31 4.06 -10.29
C ALA A 47 38.77 4.10 -11.76
N LYS A 48 39.53 5.14 -12.17
CA LYS A 48 40.07 5.27 -13.52
C LYS A 48 41.08 4.15 -13.84
N ASN A 49 41.96 3.84 -12.90
CA ASN A 49 42.95 2.78 -13.05
C ASN A 49 42.30 1.39 -13.12
N LEU A 50 41.31 1.12 -12.27
CA LEU A 50 40.54 -0.13 -12.30
C LEU A 50 39.74 -0.30 -13.59
N PHE A 51 39.15 0.78 -14.12
CA PHE A 51 38.45 0.74 -15.41
C PHE A 51 39.41 0.51 -16.58
N LYS A 52 40.61 1.11 -16.55
CA LYS A 52 41.67 0.85 -17.53
C LYS A 52 42.12 -0.62 -17.54
N GLU A 53 42.28 -1.21 -16.37
CA GLU A 53 42.61 -2.64 -16.24
C GLU A 53 41.49 -3.53 -16.81
N LYS A 54 40.23 -3.20 -16.51
CA LYS A 54 39.04 -3.91 -17.04
C LYS A 54 38.93 -3.81 -18.56
N CYS A 55 39.11 -2.61 -19.13
CA CYS A 55 39.16 -2.40 -20.57
C CYS A 55 40.30 -3.21 -21.22
N THR A 56 41.49 -3.18 -20.64
CA THR A 56 42.66 -3.91 -21.15
C THR A 56 42.43 -5.42 -21.14
N LYS A 57 41.80 -5.93 -20.09
CA LYS A 57 41.45 -7.35 -19.94
C LYS A 57 40.40 -7.83 -20.94
N ASN A 58 39.37 -7.03 -21.21
CA ASN A 58 38.21 -7.45 -22.02
C ASN A 58 38.34 -7.09 -23.52
N GLY A 59 38.98 -5.95 -23.84
CA GLY A 59 39.01 -5.38 -25.19
C GLY A 59 40.41 -5.19 -25.78
N GLY A 60 41.47 -5.53 -25.03
CA GLY A 60 42.86 -5.34 -25.45
C GLY A 60 43.47 -3.98 -25.04
N PRO A 61 44.78 -3.78 -25.28
CA PRO A 61 45.53 -2.64 -24.74
C PRO A 61 45.01 -1.26 -25.19
N ASP A 62 44.44 -1.18 -26.40
CA ASP A 62 43.93 0.08 -26.96
C ASP A 62 42.46 0.37 -26.59
N ALA A 63 41.77 -0.55 -25.90
CA ALA A 63 40.33 -0.43 -25.63
C ALA A 63 40.00 0.77 -24.75
N PHE A 64 40.79 1.03 -23.71
CA PHE A 64 40.61 2.17 -22.83
C PHE A 64 40.79 3.50 -23.59
N ASP A 65 41.87 3.62 -24.37
CA ASP A 65 42.15 4.82 -25.17
C ASP A 65 41.09 5.05 -26.26
N ASN A 66 40.53 3.97 -26.81
CA ASN A 66 39.41 4.04 -27.75
C ASN A 66 38.14 4.58 -27.09
N VAL A 67 37.83 4.16 -25.86
CA VAL A 67 36.70 4.67 -25.08
C VAL A 67 36.89 6.13 -24.70
N GLU A 68 38.09 6.53 -24.27
CA GLU A 68 38.40 7.93 -23.94
C GLU A 68 38.24 8.84 -25.18
N ARG A 69 38.74 8.40 -26.34
CA ARG A 69 38.50 9.10 -27.62
C ARG A 69 37.03 9.13 -28.02
N ALA A 70 36.29 8.05 -27.79
CA ALA A 70 34.85 7.99 -28.08
C ALA A 70 34.03 8.89 -27.14
N GLN A 71 34.45 9.05 -25.88
CA GLN A 71 33.87 9.99 -24.92
C GLN A 71 34.04 11.43 -25.38
N VAL A 72 35.25 11.81 -25.83
CA VAL A 72 35.49 13.14 -26.40
C VAL A 72 34.64 13.38 -27.65
N LYS A 73 34.56 12.40 -28.56
CA LYS A 73 33.70 12.47 -29.76
C LYS A 73 32.21 12.56 -29.42
N MET A 74 31.77 11.89 -28.37
CA MET A 74 30.41 12.03 -27.86
C MET A 74 30.15 13.46 -27.42
N GLY A 75 31.02 14.01 -26.57
CA GLY A 75 30.88 15.38 -26.06
C GLY A 75 30.79 16.40 -27.20
N GLN A 76 31.68 16.27 -28.19
CA GLN A 76 31.67 17.10 -29.40
C GLN A 76 30.38 16.93 -30.21
N CYS A 77 29.87 15.70 -30.36
CA CYS A 77 28.58 15.49 -31.02
C CYS A 77 27.45 16.18 -30.27
N VAL A 78 27.30 15.96 -28.97
CA VAL A 78 26.22 16.56 -28.17
C VAL A 78 26.29 18.09 -28.25
N GLN A 79 27.48 18.66 -28.14
CA GLN A 79 27.71 20.11 -28.23
C GLN A 79 27.36 20.68 -29.62
N SER A 80 27.53 19.90 -30.69
CA SER A 80 27.11 20.29 -32.04
C SER A 80 25.57 20.29 -32.22
N LEU A 81 24.85 19.53 -31.40
CA LEU A 81 23.39 19.42 -31.46
C LEU A 81 22.70 20.45 -30.57
N ILE A 82 23.26 20.68 -29.37
CA ILE A 82 22.73 21.57 -28.35
C ILE A 82 23.83 22.55 -27.93
N ASN A 83 23.74 23.78 -28.42
CA ASN A 83 24.51 24.89 -27.86
C ASN A 83 23.75 25.39 -26.63
N ILE A 84 24.23 25.01 -25.44
CA ILE A 84 23.57 25.30 -24.16
C ILE A 84 23.37 26.81 -23.97
N THR A 85 24.39 27.63 -24.28
CA THR A 85 24.31 29.09 -24.15
C THR A 85 23.27 29.71 -25.07
N ALA A 86 23.16 29.22 -26.31
CA ALA A 86 22.13 29.68 -27.25
C ALA A 86 20.73 29.21 -26.82
N LEU A 87 20.59 27.96 -26.37
CA LEU A 87 19.33 27.39 -25.90
C LEU A 87 18.80 28.15 -24.67
N THR A 88 19.65 28.44 -23.68
CA THR A 88 19.24 29.22 -22.49
C THR A 88 18.81 30.63 -22.87
N ALA A 89 19.51 31.29 -23.80
CA ALA A 89 19.14 32.62 -24.28
C ALA A 89 17.81 32.62 -25.08
N GLU A 90 17.56 31.59 -25.88
CA GLU A 90 16.28 31.40 -26.57
C GLU A 90 15.15 31.10 -25.59
N MET A 91 15.39 30.27 -24.57
CA MET A 91 14.42 29.98 -23.51
C MET A 91 14.01 31.24 -22.75
N GLU A 92 14.96 32.05 -22.27
CA GLU A 92 14.64 33.29 -21.54
C GLU A 92 13.87 34.32 -22.40
N LYS A 93 14.07 34.28 -23.73
CA LYS A 93 13.33 35.14 -24.66
C LYS A 93 11.87 34.72 -24.84
N TYR A 94 11.58 33.41 -24.88
CA TYR A 94 10.25 32.86 -25.16
C TYR A 94 9.48 32.43 -23.90
N LYS A 95 10.14 32.34 -22.74
CA LYS A 95 9.54 32.11 -21.40
C LYS A 95 8.36 33.05 -21.07
N PRO A 96 8.41 34.38 -21.33
CA PRO A 96 7.29 35.27 -21.01
C PRO A 96 6.13 35.23 -22.00
N THR A 97 6.33 34.76 -23.24
CA THR A 97 5.25 34.66 -24.25
C THR A 97 4.55 33.31 -24.24
N GLY A 98 5.15 32.29 -23.60
CA GLY A 98 4.61 30.94 -23.53
C GLY A 98 4.93 30.06 -24.75
N ASP A 99 5.71 30.56 -25.72
CA ASP A 99 6.02 29.86 -26.98
C ASP A 99 7.33 29.02 -26.89
N LEU A 100 7.57 28.39 -25.74
CA LEU A 100 8.76 27.56 -25.51
C LEU A 100 8.75 26.28 -26.37
N ASP A 101 7.57 25.80 -26.75
CA ASP A 101 7.34 24.67 -27.66
C ASP A 101 8.01 24.87 -29.03
N ILE A 102 8.00 26.10 -29.57
CA ILE A 102 8.65 26.44 -30.85
C ILE A 102 10.17 26.25 -30.77
N VAL A 103 10.77 26.59 -29.62
CA VAL A 103 12.20 26.40 -29.37
C VAL A 103 12.51 24.90 -29.34
N PHE A 104 11.80 24.14 -28.50
CA PHE A 104 12.07 22.71 -28.33
C PHE A 104 11.79 21.86 -29.57
N LYS A 105 10.85 22.28 -30.44
CA LYS A 105 10.60 21.63 -31.73
C LYS A 105 11.86 21.51 -32.59
N ASN A 106 12.67 22.56 -32.64
CA ASN A 106 13.90 22.58 -33.44
C ASN A 106 14.97 21.63 -32.88
N TYR A 107 15.05 21.49 -31.56
CA TYR A 107 16.00 20.59 -30.90
C TYR A 107 15.52 19.13 -30.96
N CYS A 108 14.22 18.88 -30.83
CA CYS A 108 13.62 17.56 -30.95
C CYS A 108 13.75 16.95 -32.36
N ASN A 109 13.83 17.79 -33.40
CA ASN A 109 14.15 17.34 -34.76
C ASN A 109 15.56 16.72 -34.89
N LYS A 110 16.47 17.01 -33.96
CA LYS A 110 17.85 16.47 -33.93
C LYS A 110 17.98 15.15 -33.16
N ARG A 111 16.88 14.60 -32.63
CA ARG A 111 16.87 13.37 -31.81
C ARG A 111 17.58 12.18 -32.45
N ASN A 112 17.42 12.00 -33.77
CA ASN A 112 18.03 10.88 -34.49
C ASN A 112 19.56 10.99 -34.54
N THR A 113 20.09 12.21 -34.63
CA THR A 113 21.53 12.46 -34.61
C THR A 113 22.09 12.24 -33.21
N LEU A 114 21.35 12.65 -32.16
CA LEU A 114 21.74 12.39 -30.77
C LEU A 114 21.77 10.87 -30.48
N ARG A 115 20.76 10.13 -30.95
CA ARG A 115 20.72 8.66 -30.87
C ARG A 115 21.94 8.01 -31.53
N ALA A 116 22.35 8.50 -32.71
CA ALA A 116 23.54 7.99 -33.40
C ALA A 116 24.82 8.23 -32.57
N CYS A 117 24.91 9.35 -31.86
CA CYS A 117 26.07 9.63 -31.03
C CYS A 117 26.14 8.73 -29.80
N VAL A 118 25.01 8.54 -29.10
CA VAL A 118 24.88 7.57 -28.00
C VAL A 118 25.22 6.15 -28.45
N SER A 119 24.73 5.73 -29.61
CA SER A 119 25.05 4.42 -30.18
C SER A 119 26.55 4.26 -30.46
N ASN A 120 27.21 5.25 -31.05
CA ASN A 120 28.63 5.15 -31.42
C ASN A 120 29.55 5.02 -30.19
N PHE A 121 29.26 5.76 -29.13
CA PHE A 121 29.98 5.64 -27.86
C PHE A 121 29.72 4.29 -27.17
N THR A 122 28.45 3.88 -27.04
CA THR A 122 28.09 2.62 -26.37
C THR A 122 28.64 1.40 -27.12
N ASN A 123 28.74 1.45 -28.44
CA ASN A 123 29.43 0.43 -29.25
C ASN A 123 30.92 0.35 -28.93
N THR A 124 31.58 1.49 -28.68
CA THR A 124 33.00 1.51 -28.32
C THR A 124 33.21 1.03 -26.88
N LEU A 125 32.33 1.43 -25.97
CA LEU A 125 32.34 1.03 -24.56
C LEU A 125 32.15 -0.48 -24.37
N GLU A 126 31.36 -1.12 -25.24
CA GLU A 126 31.07 -2.56 -25.22
C GLU A 126 32.33 -3.44 -25.21
N HIS A 127 33.42 -2.98 -25.82
CA HIS A 127 34.70 -3.69 -25.83
C HIS A 127 35.36 -3.76 -24.45
N CYS A 128 35.02 -2.87 -23.53
CA CYS A 128 35.50 -2.90 -22.15
C CYS A 128 34.63 -3.73 -21.19
N LEU A 129 33.43 -4.14 -21.62
CA LEU A 129 32.43 -4.77 -20.78
C LEU A 129 32.56 -6.30 -20.77
N GLY A 130 32.24 -6.93 -19.63
CA GLY A 130 32.14 -8.39 -19.55
C GLY A 130 30.89 -8.93 -20.25
N GLU A 131 30.83 -10.23 -20.53
CA GLU A 131 29.70 -10.86 -21.27
C GLU A 131 28.32 -10.57 -20.65
N LYS A 132 28.20 -10.57 -19.32
CA LYS A 132 26.94 -10.21 -18.63
C LYS A 132 26.58 -8.72 -18.72
N GLU A 133 27.57 -7.84 -18.85
CA GLU A 133 27.36 -6.39 -18.93
C GLU A 133 27.01 -5.92 -20.36
N LYS A 134 27.42 -6.68 -21.38
CA LYS A 134 27.06 -6.43 -22.78
C LYS A 134 25.55 -6.51 -23.01
N GLU A 135 24.83 -7.33 -22.24
CA GLU A 135 23.36 -7.43 -22.30
C GLU A 135 22.67 -6.11 -21.89
N ASN A 136 23.32 -5.29 -21.06
CA ASN A 136 22.78 -4.00 -20.57
C ASN A 136 22.88 -2.87 -21.59
N LYS A 137 23.66 -3.04 -22.66
CA LYS A 137 23.76 -2.08 -23.76
C LYS A 137 22.40 -1.75 -24.36
N LYS A 138 21.55 -2.77 -24.52
CA LYS A 138 20.19 -2.60 -25.06
C LYS A 138 19.29 -1.80 -24.11
N ILE A 139 19.47 -1.98 -22.80
CA ILE A 139 18.72 -1.26 -21.77
C ILE A 139 19.09 0.23 -21.80
N VAL A 140 20.38 0.57 -21.84
CA VAL A 140 20.84 1.97 -21.92
C VAL A 140 20.34 2.67 -23.19
N LEU A 141 20.33 1.97 -24.33
CA LEU A 141 19.77 2.50 -25.58
C LEU A 141 18.25 2.67 -25.50
N ASN A 142 17.53 1.73 -24.89
CA ASN A 142 16.08 1.83 -24.67
C ASN A 142 15.72 2.99 -23.73
N ILE A 143 16.45 3.17 -22.63
CA ILE A 143 16.27 4.31 -21.70
C ILE A 143 16.50 5.63 -22.45
N THR A 144 17.58 5.70 -23.25
CA THR A 144 17.89 6.90 -24.05
C THR A 144 16.77 7.21 -25.04
N ASP A 145 16.29 6.22 -25.78
CA ASP A 145 15.21 6.39 -26.74
C ASP A 145 13.91 6.84 -26.04
N SER A 146 13.64 6.28 -24.87
CA SER A 146 12.42 6.56 -24.09
C SER A 146 12.43 7.95 -23.46
N LEU A 147 13.57 8.39 -22.92
CA LEU A 147 13.74 9.76 -22.43
C LEU A 147 13.61 10.77 -23.57
N LEU A 148 14.16 10.47 -24.76
CA LEU A 148 13.99 11.32 -25.93
C LEU A 148 12.54 11.38 -26.39
N GLU A 149 11.81 10.27 -26.37
CA GLU A 149 10.38 10.23 -26.71
C GLU A 149 9.52 10.99 -25.68
N PHE A 150 9.84 10.88 -24.39
CA PHE A 150 9.16 11.59 -23.33
C PHE A 150 9.39 13.10 -23.40
N ILE A 151 10.65 13.53 -23.51
CA ILE A 151 11.04 14.95 -23.57
C ILE A 151 10.50 15.60 -24.85
N CYS A 152 10.57 14.89 -25.98
CA CYS A 152 10.07 15.37 -27.27
C CYS A 152 8.62 15.00 -27.58
N TYR A 153 7.84 14.66 -26.55
CA TYR A 153 6.41 14.43 -26.71
C TYR A 153 5.75 15.71 -27.22
N LYS A 154 4.99 15.60 -28.32
CA LYS A 154 4.41 16.73 -29.06
C LYS A 154 5.43 17.84 -29.31
N GLU A 155 6.58 17.48 -29.89
CA GLU A 155 7.63 18.43 -30.28
C GLU A 155 8.26 19.24 -29.12
N GLY A 156 8.06 18.84 -27.86
CA GLY A 156 8.71 19.47 -26.70
C GLY A 156 7.75 20.04 -25.65
N ASP A 157 6.44 19.83 -25.77
CA ASP A 157 5.43 20.33 -24.84
C ASP A 157 5.74 20.02 -23.37
N ARG A 158 6.23 18.81 -23.06
CA ARG A 158 6.48 18.39 -21.67
C ARG A 158 7.67 19.11 -21.05
N ILE A 159 8.73 19.33 -21.82
CA ILE A 159 9.90 20.08 -21.34
C ILE A 159 9.60 21.58 -21.28
N ALA A 160 8.80 22.10 -22.21
CA ALA A 160 8.28 23.47 -22.15
C ALA A 160 7.44 23.69 -20.87
N LEU A 161 6.53 22.77 -20.55
CA LEU A 161 5.71 22.79 -19.34
C LEU A 161 6.56 22.72 -18.05
N PHE A 162 7.57 21.84 -18.03
CA PHE A 162 8.52 21.73 -16.92
C PHE A 162 9.25 23.05 -16.66
N ILE A 163 9.69 23.73 -17.71
CA ILE A 163 10.43 24.99 -17.61
C ILE A 163 9.50 26.15 -17.24
N SER A 164 8.30 26.22 -17.82
CA SER A 164 7.33 27.28 -17.48
C SER A 164 6.87 27.20 -16.02
N ALA A 165 6.88 26.00 -15.44
CA ALA A 165 6.56 25.76 -14.03
C ALA A 165 7.74 25.98 -13.06
N GLY A 166 8.86 26.56 -13.54
CA GLY A 166 10.03 26.81 -12.70
C GLY A 166 10.79 25.54 -12.30
N GLY A 167 10.71 24.48 -13.11
CA GLY A 167 11.38 23.20 -12.87
C GLY A 167 12.89 23.32 -12.67
N PRO A 168 13.65 24.03 -13.54
CA PRO A 168 15.09 24.21 -13.36
C PRO A 168 15.46 24.86 -12.01
N GLU A 169 14.74 25.91 -11.61
CA GLU A 169 14.96 26.63 -10.35
C GLU A 169 14.61 25.75 -9.14
N CYS A 170 13.54 24.96 -9.24
CA CYS A 170 13.17 23.97 -8.24
C CYS A 170 14.27 22.92 -8.05
N PHE A 171 14.80 22.36 -9.15
CA PHE A 171 15.88 21.36 -9.10
C PHE A 171 17.18 21.93 -8.55
N GLU A 172 17.54 23.16 -8.91
CA GLU A 172 18.71 23.86 -8.38
C GLU A 172 18.57 24.09 -6.87
N SER A 173 17.39 24.52 -6.42
CA SER A 173 17.13 24.74 -4.99
C SER A 173 17.10 23.45 -4.15
N LYS A 174 16.88 22.29 -4.79
CA LYS A 174 16.77 20.97 -4.14
C LYS A 174 17.92 20.03 -4.46
N GLN A 175 19.01 20.54 -5.04
CA GLN A 175 20.11 19.73 -5.53
C GLN A 175 20.74 18.85 -4.43
N GLN A 176 20.92 19.40 -3.23
CA GLN A 176 21.55 18.69 -2.11
C GLN A 176 20.65 17.56 -1.58
N GLU A 177 19.34 17.81 -1.46
CA GLU A 177 18.36 16.85 -0.98
C GLU A 177 18.15 15.71 -1.99
N ILE A 178 18.15 16.03 -3.29
CA ILE A 178 18.11 15.03 -4.37
C ILE A 178 19.39 14.19 -4.37
N GLN A 179 20.54 14.81 -4.12
CA GLN A 179 21.81 14.09 -3.98
C GLN A 179 21.78 13.17 -2.76
N ASP A 180 21.19 13.60 -1.65
CA ASP A 180 21.00 12.77 -0.46
C ASP A 180 20.05 11.60 -0.73
N CYS A 181 18.98 11.77 -1.51
CA CYS A 181 18.12 10.68 -1.97
C CYS A 181 18.91 9.61 -2.74
N ALA A 182 19.80 10.04 -3.64
CA ALA A 182 20.64 9.13 -4.42
C ALA A 182 21.69 8.43 -3.55
N ASN A 183 22.35 9.17 -2.65
CA ASN A 183 23.32 8.63 -1.72
C ASN A 183 22.68 7.61 -0.76
N LYS A 184 21.51 7.91 -0.19
CA LYS A 184 20.78 6.97 0.67
C LYS A 184 20.40 5.70 -0.07
N THR A 185 19.94 5.83 -1.32
CA THR A 185 19.49 4.71 -2.14
C THR A 185 20.65 3.81 -2.59
N PHE A 186 21.79 4.38 -2.98
CA PHE A 186 22.89 3.64 -3.59
C PHE A 186 24.15 3.49 -2.74
N SER A 187 24.16 3.98 -1.49
CA SER A 187 25.31 3.88 -0.57
C SER A 187 25.80 2.44 -0.32
N SER A 188 24.93 1.45 -0.48
CA SER A 188 25.26 0.02 -0.35
C SER A 188 26.13 -0.53 -1.49
N TYR A 189 26.16 0.12 -2.64
CA TYR A 189 26.93 -0.29 -3.82
C TYR A 189 28.34 0.32 -3.88
N VAL A 190 28.68 1.22 -2.95
CA VAL A 190 29.99 1.88 -2.86
C VAL A 190 30.94 0.99 -2.04
N PRO A 191 32.08 0.53 -2.60
CA PRO A 191 33.04 -0.26 -1.84
C PRO A 191 33.56 0.54 -0.64
N LYS A 192 33.44 -0.04 0.57
CA LYS A 192 34.07 0.52 1.78
C LYS A 192 35.55 0.17 1.76
N THR A 193 36.43 1.16 1.78
CA THR A 193 37.87 0.95 1.94
C THR A 193 38.17 0.61 3.41
N ASP A 194 38.42 -0.67 3.70
CA ASP A 194 38.94 -1.10 5.00
C ASP A 194 40.43 -0.75 5.12
N SER A 195 40.76 0.14 6.05
CA SER A 195 42.10 0.69 6.27
C SER A 195 43.07 -0.23 7.01
N THR A 196 42.99 -1.55 6.86
CA THR A 196 43.81 -2.48 7.68
C THR A 196 44.55 -3.60 6.99
N ASN A 197 44.47 -3.81 5.66
CA ASN A 197 45.32 -4.81 5.01
C ASN A 197 45.78 -4.40 3.59
N ASN A 198 47.09 -4.16 3.45
CA ASN A 198 47.80 -4.06 2.17
C ASN A 198 47.85 -5.43 1.46
N SER A 199 46.71 -5.92 0.97
CA SER A 199 46.65 -7.05 0.05
C SER A 199 45.77 -6.67 -1.14
N LEU A 200 46.31 -6.85 -2.35
CA LEU A 200 45.66 -6.60 -3.63
C LEU A 200 44.31 -7.34 -3.69
N MET A 201 43.22 -6.62 -3.41
CA MET A 201 41.85 -7.13 -3.53
C MET A 201 41.57 -7.37 -5.02
N GLY A 202 41.21 -8.62 -5.34
CA GLY A 202 41.06 -9.08 -6.72
C GLY A 202 39.95 -8.35 -7.49
N LEU A 203 40.09 -8.36 -8.81
CA LEU A 203 39.26 -7.76 -9.86
C LEU A 203 37.73 -8.06 -9.80
N GLU A 204 37.24 -8.76 -8.77
CA GLU A 204 35.85 -9.11 -8.52
C GLU A 204 35.11 -8.09 -7.62
N SER A 205 35.81 -7.09 -7.07
CA SER A 205 35.22 -6.06 -6.18
C SER A 205 34.74 -4.79 -6.90
N LEU A 206 34.89 -4.70 -8.23
CA LEU A 206 34.31 -3.59 -9.00
C LEU A 206 32.79 -3.76 -9.07
N PRO A 207 31.99 -2.72 -8.75
CA PRO A 207 30.54 -2.79 -8.95
C PRO A 207 30.26 -3.08 -10.42
N SER A 208 29.78 -4.28 -10.71
CA SER A 208 29.32 -4.64 -12.05
C SER A 208 28.12 -3.76 -12.38
N LEU A 209 28.15 -3.08 -13.53
CA LEU A 209 27.03 -2.28 -14.02
C LEU A 209 26.00 -3.25 -14.61
N ASN A 210 25.31 -3.98 -13.74
CA ASN A 210 24.27 -4.94 -14.07
C ASN A 210 22.91 -4.28 -13.89
N PHE A 211 22.11 -4.23 -14.96
CA PHE A 211 20.68 -3.91 -14.89
C PHE A 211 19.89 -5.21 -14.96
N GLY A 212 20.17 -6.11 -14.03
CA GLY A 212 19.57 -7.43 -13.95
C GLY A 212 18.22 -7.40 -13.24
N THR A 213 17.70 -8.60 -12.97
CA THR A 213 16.53 -8.76 -12.10
C THR A 213 16.80 -8.21 -10.71
N LYS A 214 18.03 -8.21 -10.16
CA LYS A 214 18.27 -7.74 -8.78
C LYS A 214 17.90 -6.27 -8.55
N GLU A 215 18.13 -5.43 -9.56
CA GLU A 215 17.92 -3.99 -9.56
C GLU A 215 16.44 -3.60 -9.81
N CYS A 216 15.63 -4.53 -10.33
CA CYS A 216 14.18 -4.39 -10.50
C CYS A 216 13.35 -5.25 -9.51
N SER A 217 13.90 -6.38 -9.04
CA SER A 217 13.48 -7.34 -8.00
C SER A 217 14.23 -8.69 -8.16
N PHE A 218 15.13 -9.06 -7.24
CA PHE A 218 15.54 -10.43 -6.79
C PHE A 218 17.03 -10.54 -6.43
N SER A 219 17.40 -10.54 -5.15
CA SER A 219 18.66 -11.16 -4.75
C SER A 219 18.47 -12.67 -4.59
N LEU A 220 18.81 -13.45 -5.63
CA LEU A 220 19.18 -14.86 -5.45
C LEU A 220 20.41 -14.91 -4.52
N ARG A 221 20.21 -15.36 -3.29
CA ARG A 221 21.19 -16.14 -2.54
C ARG A 221 20.72 -17.59 -2.61
N GLU A 222 21.52 -18.45 -3.25
CA GLU A 222 21.32 -19.89 -3.20
C GLU A 222 21.53 -20.36 -1.76
N GLU A 223 20.43 -20.43 -1.00
CA GLU A 223 20.08 -21.50 -0.07
C GLU A 223 18.84 -21.08 0.75
N LYS A 224 17.69 -21.68 0.42
CA LYS A 224 16.47 -21.78 1.24
C LYS A 224 16.02 -20.53 2.01
N THR A 225 15.47 -19.49 1.36
CA THR A 225 14.52 -18.58 2.04
C THR A 225 13.65 -17.80 1.05
N TYR A 226 12.51 -17.36 1.57
CA TYR A 226 11.25 -16.96 0.95
C TYR A 226 11.29 -15.69 0.07
N PHE A 227 10.25 -15.55 -0.77
CA PHE A 227 9.98 -14.42 -1.67
C PHE A 227 9.62 -13.16 -0.86
N CYS A 228 10.24 -12.01 -1.15
CA CYS A 228 9.69 -10.70 -0.78
C CYS A 228 9.08 -10.07 -2.03
N LEU A 229 7.85 -9.53 -1.92
CA LEU A 229 7.22 -8.75 -2.97
C LEU A 229 7.47 -7.26 -2.70
N HIS A 230 8.37 -6.67 -3.50
CA HIS A 230 8.54 -5.24 -3.76
C HIS A 230 9.20 -4.33 -2.71
N TYR A 231 10.41 -3.87 -3.04
CA TYR A 231 10.68 -2.43 -3.22
C TYR A 231 11.98 -2.28 -4.05
N SER A 232 11.89 -1.85 -5.31
CA SER A 232 13.11 -1.67 -6.14
C SER A 232 13.86 -0.42 -5.68
N ASP A 233 15.20 -0.39 -5.79
CA ASP A 233 15.98 0.82 -5.46
C ASP A 233 15.53 2.02 -6.32
N MET A 234 14.97 1.77 -7.51
CA MET A 234 14.33 2.76 -8.36
C MET A 234 13.05 3.36 -7.76
N ASP A 235 12.25 2.57 -7.03
CA ASP A 235 11.09 3.08 -6.29
C ASP A 235 11.52 3.99 -5.14
N LYS A 236 12.67 3.70 -4.49
CA LYS A 236 13.19 4.48 -3.33
C LYS A 236 13.61 5.84 -3.79
N LEU A 237 14.38 5.84 -4.89
CA LEU A 237 14.83 7.06 -5.50
C LEU A 237 13.65 7.89 -6.02
N GLN A 238 12.68 7.27 -6.71
CA GLN A 238 11.51 7.98 -7.23
C GLN A 238 10.71 8.64 -6.10
N THR A 239 10.32 7.87 -5.08
CA THR A 239 9.49 8.38 -3.98
C THR A 239 10.20 9.50 -3.23
N CYS A 240 11.50 9.33 -2.97
CA CYS A 240 12.32 10.36 -2.30
C CYS A 240 12.43 11.63 -3.15
N VAL A 241 12.76 11.51 -4.43
CA VAL A 241 12.96 12.67 -5.32
C VAL A 241 11.64 13.39 -5.58
N VAL A 242 10.54 12.67 -5.80
CA VAL A 242 9.22 13.29 -6.01
C VAL A 242 8.78 14.03 -4.76
N ALA A 243 8.92 13.44 -3.57
CA ALA A 243 8.56 14.09 -2.30
C ALA A 243 9.37 15.38 -2.02
N GLU A 244 10.64 15.45 -2.43
CA GLU A 244 11.42 16.68 -2.29
C GLU A 244 11.03 17.75 -3.31
N LEU A 245 10.63 17.36 -4.52
CA LEU A 245 10.17 18.27 -5.58
C LEU A 245 8.75 18.78 -5.36
N GLU A 246 7.90 18.03 -4.65
CA GLU A 246 6.56 18.49 -4.22
C GLU A 246 6.62 19.68 -3.26
N LYS A 247 7.78 19.91 -2.62
CA LYS A 247 8.01 21.07 -1.74
C LYS A 247 8.30 22.36 -2.51
N CYS A 248 8.38 22.30 -3.85
CA CYS A 248 8.52 23.48 -4.69
C CYS A 248 7.17 24.22 -4.85
N PRO A 249 7.18 25.52 -5.21
CA PRO A 249 5.95 26.32 -5.32
C PRO A 249 4.93 25.81 -6.34
N ASP A 250 5.38 25.11 -7.38
CA ASP A 250 4.55 24.46 -8.38
C ASP A 250 4.79 22.94 -8.31
N PRO A 251 3.74 22.09 -8.25
CA PRO A 251 3.89 20.63 -8.20
C PRO A 251 4.20 20.00 -9.57
N THR A 252 4.11 20.76 -10.66
CA THR A 252 4.35 20.29 -12.04
C THR A 252 5.73 19.66 -12.25
N PRO A 253 6.85 20.18 -11.70
CA PRO A 253 8.16 19.53 -11.76
C PRO A 253 8.18 18.14 -11.10
N ALA A 254 7.47 17.96 -9.99
CA ALA A 254 7.35 16.68 -9.30
C ALA A 254 6.55 15.67 -10.13
N ASN A 255 5.39 16.08 -10.66
CA ASN A 255 4.54 15.24 -11.53
C ASN A 255 5.24 14.79 -12.82
N ILE A 256 6.01 15.70 -13.43
CA ILE A 256 6.81 15.39 -14.62
C ILE A 256 7.94 14.42 -14.26
N MET A 257 8.59 14.60 -13.10
CA MET A 257 9.64 13.72 -12.65
C MET A 257 9.12 12.31 -12.32
N ASP A 258 7.98 12.21 -11.64
CA ASP A 258 7.26 10.94 -11.41
C ASP A 258 6.96 10.22 -12.74
N SER A 259 6.44 10.98 -13.72
CA SER A 259 6.16 10.46 -15.06
C SER A 259 7.42 9.97 -15.79
N ILE A 260 8.56 10.64 -15.60
CA ILE A 260 9.86 10.21 -16.15
C ILE A 260 10.30 8.88 -15.53
N PHE A 261 10.24 8.76 -14.20
CA PHE A 261 10.60 7.51 -13.52
C PHE A 261 9.71 6.36 -13.97
N ASN A 262 8.41 6.58 -14.07
CA ASN A 262 7.46 5.58 -14.58
C ASN A 262 7.76 5.18 -16.03
N PHE A 263 8.19 6.12 -16.88
CA PHE A 263 8.59 5.84 -18.26
C PHE A 263 9.90 5.04 -18.33
N ILE A 264 10.87 5.34 -17.45
CA ILE A 264 12.13 4.58 -17.33
C ILE A 264 11.84 3.14 -16.89
N LYS A 265 10.99 2.94 -15.87
CA LYS A 265 10.62 1.60 -15.40
C LYS A 265 10.03 0.73 -16.51
N ARG A 266 9.23 1.32 -17.40
CA ARG A 266 8.62 0.64 -18.55
C ARG A 266 9.62 0.09 -19.57
N VAL A 267 10.76 0.75 -19.73
CA VAL A 267 11.77 0.37 -20.75
C VAL A 267 12.96 -0.37 -20.18
N THR A 268 12.89 -0.69 -18.89
CA THR A 268 13.82 -1.55 -18.16
C THR A 268 13.17 -2.93 -17.92
N PRO A 269 13.94 -3.96 -17.51
CA PRO A 269 13.38 -5.26 -17.13
C PRO A 269 12.29 -5.21 -16.03
N CYS A 270 12.12 -4.06 -15.36
CA CYS A 270 11.07 -3.77 -14.38
C CYS A 270 9.64 -3.81 -14.99
N GLU A 271 9.46 -3.68 -16.31
CA GLU A 271 8.13 -3.77 -16.94
C GLU A 271 7.50 -5.17 -16.85
N ASN A 272 8.31 -6.24 -16.83
CA ASN A 272 7.80 -7.60 -16.64
C ASN A 272 7.16 -7.78 -15.25
N VAL A 273 7.57 -6.97 -14.27
CA VAL A 273 7.02 -6.94 -12.92
C VAL A 273 5.72 -6.12 -12.90
N LEU A 274 5.71 -4.94 -13.53
CA LEU A 274 4.50 -4.12 -13.71
C LEU A 274 3.39 -4.84 -14.51
N SER A 275 3.78 -5.62 -15.51
CA SER A 275 2.86 -6.40 -16.35
C SER A 275 2.43 -7.71 -15.68
N ALA A 276 3.23 -8.33 -14.81
CA ALA A 276 2.79 -9.45 -13.97
C ALA A 276 1.74 -9.00 -12.94
N GLN A 277 1.89 -7.80 -12.37
CA GLN A 277 0.88 -7.14 -11.53
C GLN A 277 -0.39 -6.79 -12.33
N SER A 278 -0.24 -6.27 -13.55
CA SER A 278 -1.37 -5.88 -14.42
C SER A 278 -2.11 -7.08 -15.06
N ALA A 279 -1.41 -8.18 -15.36
CA ALA A 279 -2.00 -9.43 -15.85
C ALA A 279 -2.70 -10.22 -14.74
N ALA A 280 -2.23 -10.07 -13.49
CA ALA A 280 -2.97 -10.51 -12.31
C ALA A 280 -4.25 -9.66 -12.11
N ALA A 281 -4.19 -8.35 -12.38
CA ALA A 281 -5.34 -7.44 -12.33
C ALA A 281 -6.38 -7.60 -13.46
N THR A 282 -6.03 -8.23 -14.60
CA THR A 282 -6.94 -8.37 -15.76
C THR A 282 -7.25 -9.80 -16.19
N GLY A 283 -6.71 -10.82 -15.51
CA GLY A 283 -7.08 -12.22 -15.75
C GLY A 283 -6.87 -12.73 -17.19
N THR A 284 -6.01 -12.10 -17.98
CA THR A 284 -5.70 -12.51 -19.35
C THR A 284 -4.26 -12.99 -19.46
N GLN A 285 -4.06 -14.30 -19.37
CA GLN A 285 -2.82 -14.96 -19.80
C GLN A 285 -2.77 -14.96 -21.33
N SER A 286 -1.98 -14.06 -21.94
CA SER A 286 -1.53 -14.24 -23.32
C SER A 286 -0.20 -14.98 -23.32
N SER A 287 -0.24 -16.31 -23.48
CA SER A 287 0.93 -17.11 -23.81
C SER A 287 1.27 -16.89 -25.29
N ALA A 288 2.29 -16.09 -25.57
CA ALA A 288 2.94 -16.06 -26.86
C ALA A 288 4.15 -17.01 -26.82
N SER A 289 4.08 -18.13 -27.54
CA SER A 289 5.23 -18.81 -28.16
C SER A 289 4.78 -19.88 -29.15
N HIS A 290 5.40 -19.82 -30.32
CA HIS A 290 5.29 -20.60 -31.56
C HIS A 290 5.02 -22.12 -31.48
N VAL A 291 4.32 -22.61 -32.52
CA VAL A 291 4.52 -23.81 -33.38
C VAL A 291 3.13 -24.28 -33.82
N GLY A 292 2.74 -24.18 -35.10
CA GLY A 292 3.05 -25.15 -36.15
C GLY A 292 1.76 -25.92 -36.53
N ALA A 293 1.46 -25.98 -37.83
CA ALA A 293 0.24 -26.54 -38.41
C ALA A 293 -0.03 -28.02 -38.05
N LEU A 294 -1.32 -28.41 -37.94
CA LEU A 294 -1.92 -29.59 -38.62
C LEU A 294 -3.38 -29.84 -38.13
N THR A 295 -4.28 -29.55 -39.05
CA THR A 295 -5.54 -30.23 -39.44
C THR A 295 -6.03 -31.52 -38.75
N ILE A 296 -7.38 -31.62 -38.71
CA ILE A 296 -8.28 -32.75 -39.08
C ILE A 296 -9.07 -33.48 -37.96
N ILE A 297 -10.42 -33.33 -38.08
CA ILE A 297 -11.53 -34.31 -37.93
C ILE A 297 -11.80 -34.91 -36.54
N ALA A 298 -13.02 -35.16 -36.05
CA ALA A 298 -14.41 -34.78 -36.35
C ALA A 298 -15.31 -35.55 -35.34
N ILE A 299 -16.59 -35.16 -35.28
CA ILE A 299 -17.77 -36.02 -35.01
C ILE A 299 -17.93 -36.54 -33.56
N LEU A 300 -19.10 -36.65 -32.92
CA LEU A 300 -20.50 -36.19 -33.06
C LEU A 300 -21.25 -36.93 -31.93
N SER A 301 -22.35 -36.35 -31.42
CA SER A 301 -23.50 -37.06 -30.79
C SER A 301 -23.25 -37.76 -29.43
N THR A 302 -24.15 -37.84 -28.43
CA THR A 302 -25.61 -37.69 -28.30
C THR A 302 -25.92 -37.81 -26.78
N VAL A 303 -26.66 -36.89 -26.12
CA VAL A 303 -28.13 -36.82 -25.93
C VAL A 303 -28.67 -37.54 -24.67
N LEU A 304 -29.49 -36.79 -23.89
CA LEU A 304 -30.56 -37.18 -22.92
C LEU A 304 -30.14 -37.78 -21.55
N SER A 305 -30.73 -37.49 -20.38
CA SER A 305 -32.03 -36.92 -19.92
C SER A 305 -31.83 -36.30 -18.51
N VAL A 306 -32.33 -35.10 -18.18
CA VAL A 306 -33.63 -34.77 -17.57
C VAL A 306 -34.10 -35.69 -16.43
N ALA A 307 -34.09 -35.16 -15.20
CA ALA A 307 -35.13 -35.41 -14.18
C ALA A 307 -35.14 -34.26 -13.15
N SER A 308 -36.16 -33.40 -13.26
CA SER A 308 -36.57 -32.44 -12.23
C SER A 308 -37.26 -33.16 -11.08
N TYR A 309 -37.03 -32.74 -9.84
CA TYR A 309 -38.04 -32.83 -8.77
C TYR A 309 -37.99 -31.56 -7.91
N SER A 310 -39.09 -30.82 -7.97
CA SER A 310 -39.45 -29.67 -7.13
C SER A 310 -40.26 -30.14 -5.93
N GLY A 311 -39.93 -29.67 -4.72
CA GLY A 311 -40.72 -29.87 -3.50
C GLY A 311 -40.69 -28.63 -2.61
N LYS A 312 -41.87 -28.11 -2.28
CA LYS A 312 -42.17 -26.86 -1.55
C LYS A 312 -41.91 -26.93 -0.04
N ARG A 313 -41.36 -25.83 0.49
CA ARG A 313 -41.71 -25.02 1.69
C ARG A 313 -42.44 -25.70 2.87
N VAL A 314 -41.83 -25.60 4.07
CA VAL A 314 -42.52 -25.45 5.37
C VAL A 314 -41.69 -24.47 6.23
N GLU A 315 -42.40 -23.58 6.90
CA GLU A 315 -41.94 -22.44 7.71
C GLU A 315 -42.39 -22.71 9.16
N PHE A 316 -41.51 -22.63 10.16
CA PHE A 316 -41.87 -22.45 11.57
C PHE A 316 -40.69 -21.92 12.40
N THR A 317 -40.87 -20.67 12.86
CA THR A 317 -40.51 -19.95 14.11
C THR A 317 -39.24 -20.24 14.93
N SER A 318 -38.61 -19.11 15.32
CA SER A 318 -37.93 -18.78 16.61
C SER A 318 -36.73 -19.59 17.05
N ASP A 319 -35.56 -18.95 17.14
CA ASP A 319 -34.95 -18.60 18.43
C ASP A 319 -33.87 -17.52 18.25
N GLU A 320 -34.04 -16.44 19.03
CA GLU A 320 -33.08 -15.36 19.25
C GLU A 320 -31.91 -15.89 20.08
N ASP A 321 -30.72 -16.01 19.47
CA ASP A 321 -29.39 -15.87 20.09
C ASP A 321 -28.33 -16.36 19.10
N SER A 322 -27.90 -15.47 18.20
CA SER A 322 -26.61 -15.65 17.51
C SER A 322 -25.98 -14.28 17.22
N ILE A 323 -25.33 -13.73 18.24
CA ILE A 323 -24.27 -12.74 18.06
C ILE A 323 -23.08 -13.53 17.49
N ASN A 324 -23.13 -13.81 16.20
CA ASN A 324 -21.97 -14.17 15.41
C ASN A 324 -22.19 -13.58 14.03
N ASN A 325 -21.35 -12.60 13.72
CA ASN A 325 -21.37 -11.77 12.53
C ASN A 325 -20.96 -12.59 11.29
N ASP A 326 -21.69 -13.68 10.98
CA ASP A 326 -21.49 -14.58 9.83
C ASP A 326 -21.83 -13.89 8.47
N ALA A 327 -21.93 -12.56 8.43
CA ALA A 327 -22.04 -11.76 7.22
C ALA A 327 -20.69 -11.21 6.71
N CYS A 328 -19.59 -11.38 7.44
CA CYS A 328 -18.27 -10.95 6.98
C CYS A 328 -17.30 -12.13 6.93
N SER A 329 -16.82 -12.43 5.72
CA SER A 329 -15.72 -13.34 5.43
C SER A 329 -16.07 -14.82 5.19
N GLU A 330 -16.88 -15.11 4.15
CA GLU A 330 -16.57 -16.26 3.29
C GLU A 330 -15.75 -15.73 2.10
N THR A 331 -14.46 -16.10 2.03
CA THR A 331 -13.66 -15.97 0.81
C THR A 331 -14.24 -16.91 -0.26
N SER A 332 -15.31 -16.50 -0.93
CA SER A 332 -15.83 -17.15 -2.13
C SER A 332 -15.45 -16.35 -3.36
N GLY A 333 -14.16 -16.41 -3.70
CA GLY A 333 -13.73 -16.10 -5.06
C GLY A 333 -14.51 -16.98 -6.03
N GLN A 334 -15.51 -16.38 -6.70
CA GLN A 334 -16.40 -16.96 -7.71
C GLN A 334 -17.60 -17.78 -7.21
N SER A 335 -18.55 -17.15 -6.52
CA SER A 335 -19.95 -17.08 -6.98
C SER A 335 -20.79 -16.30 -5.97
N ASP A 336 -21.31 -15.13 -6.37
CA ASP A 336 -22.69 -14.72 -6.10
C ASP A 336 -22.99 -13.37 -6.77
N ASN A 337 -23.45 -13.42 -8.03
CA ASN A 337 -24.28 -12.34 -8.59
C ASN A 337 -25.73 -12.53 -8.12
N ARG A 338 -25.94 -12.64 -6.80
CA ARG A 338 -27.28 -12.65 -6.24
C ARG A 338 -27.68 -11.20 -6.00
N SER A 339 -28.58 -10.76 -6.85
CA SER A 339 -29.24 -9.45 -6.91
C SER A 339 -29.63 -8.90 -5.54
N VAL A 340 -29.02 -7.78 -5.17
CA VAL A 340 -29.70 -6.71 -4.41
C VAL A 340 -29.94 -5.58 -5.41
N LEU A 341 -30.91 -5.77 -6.28
CA LEU A 341 -31.61 -4.66 -6.92
C LEU A 341 -32.97 -4.70 -6.27
N GLU A 342 -33.13 -3.90 -5.21
CA GLU A 342 -34.47 -3.51 -4.77
C GLU A 342 -35.14 -2.77 -5.93
N ASP A 343 -36.40 -3.13 -6.15
CA ASP A 343 -37.26 -2.51 -7.13
C ASP A 343 -37.34 -1.00 -6.86
N VAL A 344 -36.72 -0.19 -7.73
CA VAL A 344 -37.01 1.24 -7.82
C VAL A 344 -38.45 1.36 -8.31
N ASN A 345 -39.36 1.51 -7.37
CA ASN A 345 -40.73 1.93 -7.57
C ASN A 345 -40.76 3.47 -7.55
N ASP A 346 -41.55 4.09 -8.43
CA ASP A 346 -41.72 5.54 -8.61
C ASP A 346 -42.25 6.25 -7.34
N ASN A 347 -41.38 6.49 -6.35
CA ASN A 347 -41.76 6.89 -5.00
C ASN A 347 -40.96 8.11 -4.45
N GLU A 348 -40.61 9.12 -5.27
CA GLU A 348 -39.95 10.35 -4.77
C GLU A 348 -40.77 11.07 -3.67
N VAL A 349 -42.09 10.87 -3.61
CA VAL A 349 -42.97 11.42 -2.57
C VAL A 349 -42.93 10.62 -1.25
N ASP A 350 -42.48 9.36 -1.29
CA ASP A 350 -42.41 8.45 -0.14
C ASP A 350 -41.07 8.60 0.63
N GLU A 351 -39.98 8.94 -0.07
CA GLU A 351 -38.65 9.09 0.57
C GLU A 351 -38.58 10.24 1.57
N LEU A 352 -39.20 11.39 1.27
CA LEU A 352 -39.26 12.54 2.18
C LEU A 352 -40.11 12.21 3.43
N ALA A 353 -41.27 11.57 3.25
CA ALA A 353 -42.13 11.17 4.37
C ALA A 353 -41.47 10.11 5.26
N GLN A 354 -40.73 9.18 4.66
CA GLN A 354 -39.94 8.21 5.40
C GLN A 354 -38.81 8.88 6.19
N GLN A 355 -38.10 9.84 5.58
CA GLN A 355 -37.04 10.60 6.23
C GLN A 355 -37.57 11.40 7.43
N GLU A 356 -38.68 12.11 7.28
CA GLU A 356 -39.33 12.84 8.37
C GLU A 356 -39.77 11.91 9.52
N ALA A 357 -40.34 10.74 9.20
CA ALA A 357 -40.73 9.75 10.21
C ALA A 357 -39.53 9.15 10.95
N PHE A 358 -38.37 9.02 10.30
CA PHE A 358 -37.13 8.61 10.95
C PHE A 358 -36.58 9.69 11.89
N GLU A 359 -36.60 10.95 11.46
CA GLU A 359 -36.18 12.07 12.30
C GLU A 359 -37.09 12.24 13.52
N GLU A 360 -38.41 12.07 13.37
CA GLU A 360 -39.34 12.11 14.50
C GLU A 360 -39.03 11.02 15.53
N LYS A 361 -38.84 9.76 15.09
CA LYS A 361 -38.43 8.66 15.97
C LYS A 361 -37.09 8.93 16.65
N LEU A 362 -36.15 9.57 15.95
CA LEU A 362 -34.86 9.94 16.52
C LEU A 362 -35.02 11.03 17.58
N LYS A 363 -35.86 12.05 17.35
CA LYS A 363 -36.19 13.07 18.36
C LYS A 363 -36.77 12.44 19.62
N GLU A 364 -37.76 11.56 19.46
CA GLU A 364 -38.37 10.83 20.58
C GLU A 364 -37.35 10.01 21.36
N ALA A 365 -36.42 9.33 20.66
CA ALA A 365 -35.37 8.57 21.30
C ALA A 365 -34.39 9.47 22.07
N ILE A 366 -33.99 10.62 21.50
CA ILE A 366 -33.11 11.60 22.16
C ILE A 366 -33.79 12.17 23.41
N ASP A 367 -35.06 12.56 23.33
CA ASP A 367 -35.82 13.07 24.49
C ASP A 367 -35.90 12.00 25.60
N GLY A 368 -36.05 10.74 25.20
CA GLY A 368 -36.08 9.58 26.08
C GLY A 368 -34.76 9.27 26.80
N LEU A 369 -33.62 9.83 26.39
CA LEU A 369 -32.32 9.65 27.07
C LEU A 369 -32.31 10.23 28.50
N THR A 370 -33.26 11.10 28.84
CA THR A 370 -33.37 11.71 30.18
C THR A 370 -34.36 11.01 31.10
N GLN A 371 -34.92 9.88 30.68
CA GLN A 371 -35.89 9.12 31.48
C GLN A 371 -35.34 8.71 32.85
N LYS A 372 -36.21 8.69 33.87
CA LYS A 372 -35.85 8.24 35.23
C LYS A 372 -35.45 6.77 35.27
N SER A 373 -36.10 5.94 34.45
CA SER A 373 -35.83 4.49 34.36
C SER A 373 -34.54 4.21 33.60
N ALA A 374 -33.61 3.47 34.21
CA ALA A 374 -32.38 3.03 33.55
C ALA A 374 -32.67 2.18 32.30
N LYS A 375 -33.58 1.21 32.42
CA LYS A 375 -34.01 0.37 31.29
C LYS A 375 -34.62 1.20 30.16
N GLY A 376 -35.37 2.26 30.50
CA GLY A 376 -35.93 3.19 29.53
C GLY A 376 -34.86 3.94 28.75
N ARG A 377 -33.86 4.50 29.46
CA ARG A 377 -32.70 5.14 28.83
C ARG A 377 -31.91 4.18 27.94
N THR A 378 -31.65 2.94 28.39
CA THR A 378 -30.96 1.92 27.58
C THR A 378 -31.72 1.59 26.28
N ILE A 379 -33.05 1.55 26.31
CA ILE A 379 -33.86 1.36 25.08
C ILE A 379 -33.67 2.54 24.13
N CYS A 380 -33.65 3.77 24.66
CA CYS A 380 -33.40 4.96 23.87
C CYS A 380 -32.00 4.99 23.26
N PHE A 381 -30.94 4.66 24.03
CA PHE A 381 -29.57 4.51 23.51
C PHE A 381 -29.54 3.53 22.34
N ASN A 382 -30.06 2.32 22.51
CA ASN A 382 -30.13 1.31 21.45
C ASN A 382 -30.95 1.78 20.23
N GLY A 383 -32.01 2.55 20.44
CA GLY A 383 -32.82 3.13 19.37
C GLY A 383 -32.00 4.08 18.50
N ILE A 384 -31.25 4.98 19.14
CA ILE A 384 -30.35 5.91 18.44
C ILE A 384 -29.23 5.16 17.74
N GLU A 385 -28.59 4.18 18.40
CA GLU A 385 -27.53 3.37 17.79
C GLU A 385 -27.99 2.71 16.49
N LYS A 386 -29.18 2.09 16.51
CA LYS A 386 -29.75 1.44 15.32
C LYS A 386 -29.97 2.42 14.18
N ILE A 387 -30.41 3.64 14.47
CA ILE A 387 -30.63 4.68 13.46
C ILE A 387 -29.28 5.15 12.91
N PHE A 388 -28.33 5.50 13.78
CA PHE A 388 -27.01 6.01 13.38
C PHE A 388 -26.16 4.97 12.64
N ALA A 389 -26.42 3.67 12.83
CA ALA A 389 -25.71 2.61 12.12
C ALA A 389 -26.18 2.42 10.67
N ILE A 390 -27.41 2.83 10.33
CA ILE A 390 -28.03 2.56 9.01
C ILE A 390 -28.39 3.83 8.23
N LYS A 391 -28.20 5.02 8.83
CA LYS A 391 -28.47 6.32 8.23
C LYS A 391 -27.35 7.30 8.57
N TYR A 392 -27.14 8.28 7.69
CA TYR A 392 -26.19 9.37 7.86
C TYR A 392 -26.93 10.69 7.75
N ILE A 393 -26.96 11.46 8.85
CA ILE A 393 -27.77 12.67 9.03
C ILE A 393 -26.97 13.75 9.81
N PRO A 394 -25.83 14.20 9.27
CA PRO A 394 -24.88 15.05 9.99
C PRO A 394 -25.50 16.34 10.51
N ASP A 395 -26.26 17.08 9.69
CA ASP A 395 -26.83 18.39 10.08
C ASP A 395 -27.79 18.28 11.28
N PHE A 396 -28.66 17.27 11.26
CA PHE A 396 -29.61 17.02 12.35
C PHE A 396 -28.91 16.72 13.67
N VAL A 397 -27.82 15.96 13.60
CA VAL A 397 -27.03 15.52 14.75
C VAL A 397 -26.14 16.64 15.26
N GLU A 398 -25.58 17.45 14.37
CA GLU A 398 -24.75 18.62 14.69
C GLU A 398 -25.51 19.60 15.59
N ASP A 399 -26.78 19.89 15.28
CA ASP A 399 -27.67 20.74 16.10
C ASP A 399 -27.93 20.20 17.51
N ARG A 400 -27.77 18.89 17.72
CA ARG A 400 -28.12 18.17 18.96
C ARG A 400 -26.92 17.54 19.66
N LYS A 401 -25.71 17.72 19.12
CA LYS A 401 -24.49 17.05 19.59
C LYS A 401 -24.27 17.23 21.09
N MET A 402 -24.46 18.44 21.62
CA MET A 402 -24.26 18.72 23.05
C MET A 402 -25.22 17.91 23.93
N THR A 403 -26.49 17.80 23.55
CA THR A 403 -27.50 17.03 24.29
C THR A 403 -27.18 15.53 24.27
N ILE A 404 -26.78 15.01 23.11
CA ILE A 404 -26.43 13.60 22.95
C ILE A 404 -25.16 13.28 23.74
N THR A 405 -24.14 14.12 23.65
CA THR A 405 -22.87 13.96 24.39
C THR A 405 -23.08 14.00 25.90
N ASP A 406 -23.85 14.96 26.41
CA ASP A 406 -24.19 15.05 27.84
C ASP A 406 -25.01 13.82 28.32
N ALA A 407 -25.90 13.29 27.48
CA ALA A 407 -26.59 12.05 27.77
C ALA A 407 -25.64 10.84 27.82
N VAL A 408 -24.74 10.71 26.85
CA VAL A 408 -23.69 9.68 26.81
C VAL A 408 -22.80 9.77 28.05
N GLU A 409 -22.31 10.97 28.38
CA GLU A 409 -21.46 11.20 29.55
C GLU A 409 -22.19 10.79 30.85
N ARG A 410 -23.47 11.13 31.00
CA ARG A 410 -24.28 10.67 32.14
C ARG A 410 -24.47 9.15 32.16
N GLY A 411 -24.74 8.54 31.01
CA GLY A 411 -24.88 7.09 30.86
C GLY A 411 -23.60 6.37 31.29
N LEU A 412 -22.44 6.91 30.94
CA LEU A 412 -21.13 6.41 31.37
C LEU A 412 -20.88 6.63 32.87
N LYS A 413 -21.13 7.83 33.39
CA LYS A 413 -20.90 8.18 34.82
C LYS A 413 -21.82 7.42 35.78
N LYS A 414 -23.12 7.49 35.51
CA LYS A 414 -24.19 7.08 36.45
C LYS A 414 -24.82 5.75 36.07
N GLY A 415 -24.78 5.37 34.80
CA GLY A 415 -25.31 4.09 34.33
C GLY A 415 -24.44 2.91 34.79
N ARG A 416 -24.95 1.69 34.57
CA ARG A 416 -24.25 0.44 34.87
C ARG A 416 -24.57 -0.60 33.79
N GLY A 417 -23.65 -1.55 33.58
CA GLY A 417 -23.87 -2.69 32.70
C GLY A 417 -24.19 -2.28 31.26
N ASP A 418 -25.37 -2.65 30.78
CA ASP A 418 -25.83 -2.38 29.41
C ASP A 418 -25.96 -0.89 29.11
N GLU A 419 -26.32 -0.06 30.10
CA GLU A 419 -26.40 1.40 29.91
C GLU A 419 -25.03 2.01 29.61
N GLN A 420 -23.97 1.57 30.31
CA GLN A 420 -22.60 2.04 30.02
C GLN A 420 -22.11 1.52 28.66
N SER A 421 -22.42 0.26 28.36
CA SER A 421 -22.02 -0.38 27.11
C SER A 421 -22.60 0.34 25.89
N THR A 422 -23.91 0.63 25.93
CA THR A 422 -24.62 1.33 24.86
C THR A 422 -24.25 2.82 24.80
N ALA A 423 -24.06 3.49 25.94
CA ALA A 423 -23.53 4.85 25.95
C ALA A 423 -22.14 4.94 25.29
N ALA A 424 -21.23 4.00 25.60
CA ALA A 424 -19.90 3.95 25.00
C ALA A 424 -19.98 3.76 23.47
N ARG A 425 -20.80 2.82 22.99
CA ARG A 425 -20.98 2.58 21.55
C ARG A 425 -21.63 3.76 20.84
N LEU A 426 -22.62 4.41 21.46
CA LEU A 426 -23.23 5.62 20.89
C LEU A 426 -22.22 6.77 20.76
N SER A 427 -21.22 6.88 21.66
CA SER A 427 -20.17 7.88 21.53
C SER A 427 -19.43 7.78 20.19
N THR A 428 -19.16 6.55 19.75
CA THR A 428 -18.47 6.29 18.49
C THR A 428 -19.36 6.50 17.28
N LEU A 429 -20.62 6.07 17.35
CA LEU A 429 -21.59 6.35 16.29
C LEU A 429 -21.84 7.85 16.13
N LEU A 430 -21.81 8.62 17.22
CA LEU A 430 -21.87 10.07 17.17
C LEU A 430 -20.67 10.64 16.39
N CYS A 431 -19.46 10.14 16.60
CA CYS A 431 -18.28 10.54 15.81
C CYS A 431 -18.46 10.22 14.31
N VAL A 432 -19.04 9.06 13.97
CA VAL A 432 -19.37 8.71 12.57
C VAL A 432 -20.38 9.69 11.96
N GLN A 433 -21.39 10.11 12.71
CA GLN A 433 -22.40 11.06 12.23
C GLN A 433 -21.82 12.47 12.08
N LEU A 434 -21.02 12.91 13.04
CA LEU A 434 -20.41 14.23 12.99
C LEU A 434 -19.37 14.30 11.87
N GLY A 435 -18.50 13.30 11.71
CA GLY A 435 -17.41 13.29 10.73
C GLY A 435 -16.08 13.78 11.32
N ALA A 436 -15.07 14.06 10.49
CA ALA A 436 -13.76 14.56 10.94
C ALA A 436 -13.71 16.07 11.24
N PHE A 437 -14.78 16.63 11.81
CA PHE A 437 -14.85 18.06 12.17
C PHE A 437 -14.53 18.29 13.66
N ASP A 438 -14.26 19.55 14.04
CA ASP A 438 -14.00 20.00 15.42
C ASP A 438 -15.04 19.49 16.44
N SER A 439 -16.29 19.31 16.00
CA SER A 439 -17.38 18.76 16.81
C SER A 439 -17.09 17.34 17.29
N ALA A 440 -16.59 16.46 16.43
CA ALA A 440 -16.30 15.08 16.80
C ALA A 440 -15.10 15.00 17.74
N GLU A 441 -14.05 15.77 17.47
CA GLU A 441 -12.87 15.87 18.35
C GLU A 441 -13.26 16.32 19.77
N MET A 442 -14.14 17.33 19.88
CA MET A 442 -14.66 17.78 21.17
C MET A 442 -15.34 16.66 21.94
N VAL A 443 -16.20 15.88 21.27
CA VAL A 443 -16.87 14.71 21.88
C VAL A 443 -15.86 13.67 22.34
N CYS A 444 -14.85 13.36 21.53
CA CYS A 444 -13.81 12.41 21.89
C CYS A 444 -13.04 12.86 23.13
N ARG A 445 -12.62 14.13 23.17
CA ARG A 445 -11.87 14.72 24.29
C ARG A 445 -12.68 14.69 25.58
N ASP A 446 -13.94 15.11 25.53
CA ASP A 446 -14.81 15.22 26.72
C ASP A 446 -15.10 13.82 27.32
N LEU A 447 -15.20 12.79 26.48
CA LEU A 447 -15.50 11.42 26.90
C LEU A 447 -14.27 10.55 27.18
N LYS A 448 -13.07 10.91 26.70
CA LYS A 448 -11.83 10.11 26.85
C LYS A 448 -11.59 9.70 28.31
N SER A 449 -11.57 10.68 29.22
CA SER A 449 -11.23 10.46 30.62
C SER A 449 -12.13 9.42 31.31
N ILE A 450 -13.43 9.46 31.03
CA ILE A 450 -14.38 8.53 31.63
C ILE A 450 -14.36 7.15 30.97
N LEU A 451 -14.20 7.08 29.66
CA LEU A 451 -14.05 5.80 28.96
C LEU A 451 -12.78 5.08 29.45
N THR A 452 -11.67 5.80 29.62
CA THR A 452 -10.43 5.28 30.21
C THR A 452 -10.66 4.77 31.63
N PHE A 453 -11.37 5.54 32.47
CA PHE A 453 -11.69 5.13 33.83
C PHE A 453 -12.49 3.82 33.86
N ILE A 454 -13.55 3.72 33.07
CA ILE A 454 -14.42 2.53 33.05
C ILE A 454 -13.65 1.32 32.50
N ALA A 455 -12.88 1.46 31.42
CA ALA A 455 -12.10 0.37 30.84
C ALA A 455 -11.14 -0.29 31.86
N ASN A 456 -10.55 0.53 32.75
CA ASN A 456 -9.65 0.08 33.82
C ASN A 456 -10.34 -0.35 35.12
N ASP A 457 -11.62 -0.05 35.31
CA ASP A 457 -12.34 -0.38 36.53
C ASP A 457 -12.72 -1.86 36.57
N ASN A 458 -11.99 -2.66 37.34
CA ASN A 458 -12.29 -4.08 37.54
C ASN A 458 -13.62 -4.36 38.24
N THR A 459 -14.30 -3.34 38.80
CA THR A 459 -15.64 -3.47 39.39
C THR A 459 -16.76 -3.22 38.38
N ALA A 460 -16.45 -2.62 37.22
CA ALA A 460 -17.39 -2.47 36.12
C ALA A 460 -17.65 -3.81 35.41
N SER A 461 -18.78 -3.91 34.70
CA SER A 461 -19.07 -5.14 33.95
C SER A 461 -18.06 -5.35 32.84
N VAL A 462 -17.69 -6.61 32.60
CA VAL A 462 -16.69 -6.99 31.58
C VAL A 462 -17.12 -6.51 30.19
N HIS A 463 -18.42 -6.57 29.89
CA HIS A 463 -19.00 -6.06 28.65
C HIS A 463 -18.86 -4.54 28.51
N ALA A 464 -19.16 -3.76 29.57
CA ALA A 464 -19.03 -2.30 29.52
C ALA A 464 -17.57 -1.87 29.32
N ARG A 465 -16.63 -2.57 29.97
CA ARG A 465 -15.20 -2.37 29.79
C ARG A 465 -14.77 -2.64 28.34
N ALA A 466 -15.29 -3.72 27.74
CA ALA A 466 -14.99 -4.09 26.36
C ALA A 466 -15.50 -3.04 25.37
N GLU A 467 -16.73 -2.54 25.55
CA GLU A 467 -17.25 -1.44 24.73
C GLU A 467 -16.49 -0.13 24.95
N CYS A 468 -16.01 0.16 26.16
CA CYS A 468 -15.15 1.32 26.40
C CYS A 468 -13.79 1.21 25.69
N CYS A 469 -13.20 0.00 25.61
CA CYS A 469 -11.98 -0.23 24.85
C CYS A 469 -12.19 0.09 23.36
N TRP A 470 -13.28 -0.42 22.78
CA TRP A 470 -13.66 -0.13 21.40
C TRP A 470 -13.95 1.35 21.18
N ALA A 471 -14.70 1.98 22.09
CA ALA A 471 -15.04 3.39 21.98
C ALA A 471 -13.79 4.27 21.99
N LEU A 472 -12.83 4.03 22.89
CA LEU A 472 -11.56 4.77 22.91
C LEU A 472 -10.80 4.64 21.59
N ALA A 473 -10.62 3.41 21.10
CA ALA A 473 -9.86 3.20 19.87
C ALA A 473 -10.56 3.72 18.63
N MET A 474 -11.86 3.51 18.50
CA MET A 474 -12.63 3.99 17.36
C MET A 474 -12.76 5.52 17.35
N ASN A 475 -12.96 6.15 18.51
CA ASN A 475 -13.01 7.61 18.61
C ASN A 475 -11.66 8.21 18.16
N GLN A 476 -10.54 7.61 18.60
CA GLN A 476 -9.21 8.03 18.17
C GLN A 476 -8.97 7.76 16.67
N PHE A 477 -9.43 6.62 16.15
CA PHE A 477 -9.30 6.28 14.73
C PHE A 477 -10.10 7.23 13.81
N LEU A 478 -11.32 7.59 14.22
CA LEU A 478 -12.24 8.40 13.40
C LEU A 478 -12.00 9.90 13.52
N SER A 479 -11.54 10.38 14.68
CA SER A 479 -11.53 11.81 15.00
C SER A 479 -10.33 12.23 15.86
N GLY A 480 -9.36 11.33 16.09
CA GLY A 480 -8.16 11.64 16.85
C GLY A 480 -7.14 12.40 16.01
N ASN A 481 -6.52 13.42 16.61
CA ASN A 481 -5.47 14.24 15.99
C ASN A 481 -4.15 14.26 16.78
N ASP A 482 -4.14 13.75 18.02
CA ASP A 482 -2.97 13.74 18.90
C ASP A 482 -2.34 12.33 18.97
N ALA A 483 -1.10 12.22 18.52
CA ALA A 483 -0.32 10.98 18.62
C ALA A 483 -0.09 10.54 20.08
N THR A 484 -0.02 11.48 21.01
CA THR A 484 0.12 11.22 22.45
C THR A 484 -1.07 10.44 22.97
N ASP A 485 -2.28 10.88 22.60
CA ASP A 485 -3.54 10.22 22.96
C ASP A 485 -3.60 8.81 22.37
N THR A 486 -3.20 8.63 21.11
CA THR A 486 -3.07 7.30 20.49
C THR A 486 -2.16 6.39 21.31
N MET A 487 -0.99 6.87 21.71
CA MET A 487 -0.03 6.08 22.49
C MET A 487 -0.54 5.74 23.89
N GLU A 488 -1.16 6.69 24.60
CA GLU A 488 -1.74 6.47 25.93
C GLU A 488 -2.85 5.42 25.90
N ILE A 489 -3.76 5.52 24.93
CA ILE A 489 -4.86 4.56 24.76
C ILE A 489 -4.29 3.19 24.37
N ALA A 490 -3.32 3.13 23.47
CA ALA A 490 -2.69 1.88 23.09
C ALA A 490 -1.98 1.20 24.29
N GLN A 491 -1.29 1.99 25.13
CA GLN A 491 -0.66 1.48 26.35
C GLN A 491 -1.71 0.93 27.33
N LEU A 492 -2.80 1.66 27.55
CA LEU A 492 -3.94 1.21 28.37
C LEU A 492 -4.46 -0.15 27.88
N LEU A 493 -4.76 -0.26 26.59
CA LEU A 493 -5.31 -1.48 25.99
C LEU A 493 -4.34 -2.66 26.14
N SER A 494 -3.04 -2.42 25.94
CA SER A 494 -1.99 -3.43 26.18
C SER A 494 -1.96 -3.94 27.61
N SER A 495 -2.18 -3.07 28.60
CA SER A 495 -2.25 -3.46 30.00
C SER A 495 -3.44 -4.37 30.29
N ILE A 496 -4.58 -4.14 29.62
CA ILE A 496 -5.80 -4.92 29.82
C ILE A 496 -5.60 -6.35 29.31
N PHE A 497 -5.16 -6.53 28.06
CA PHE A 497 -5.00 -7.88 27.51
C PHE A 497 -3.74 -8.61 28.02
N SER A 498 -2.86 -7.92 28.76
CA SER A 498 -1.70 -8.56 29.40
C SER A 498 -2.07 -9.70 30.36
N GLY A 499 -3.30 -9.71 30.87
CA GLY A 499 -3.83 -10.81 31.68
C GLY A 499 -3.97 -12.14 30.93
N SER A 500 -3.90 -12.15 29.59
CA SER A 500 -3.87 -13.36 28.75
C SER A 500 -2.46 -13.91 28.50
N TYR A 501 -1.40 -13.20 28.87
CA TYR A 501 -0.02 -13.67 28.69
C TYR A 501 0.28 -14.92 29.52
N LEU A 502 1.34 -15.64 29.14
CA LEU A 502 1.82 -16.73 29.96
C LEU A 502 2.26 -16.18 31.32
N LYS A 503 2.00 -16.97 32.37
CA LYS A 503 2.44 -16.67 33.72
C LYS A 503 3.97 -16.81 33.78
N GLY A 504 4.61 -16.20 34.79
CA GLY A 504 6.09 -16.24 34.92
C GLY A 504 6.72 -17.64 35.03
N ASN A 505 5.90 -18.69 35.21
CA ASN A 505 6.32 -20.10 35.19
C ASN A 505 6.04 -20.80 33.83
N GLY A 506 5.67 -20.07 32.79
CA GLY A 506 5.29 -20.59 31.47
C GLY A 506 3.88 -21.20 31.40
N ALA A 507 3.09 -21.14 32.49
CA ALA A 507 1.75 -21.71 32.48
C ALA A 507 0.75 -20.82 31.74
N ILE A 508 -0.15 -21.44 30.97
CA ILE A 508 -1.24 -20.78 30.27
C ILE A 508 -2.15 -20.03 31.26
N ALA A 509 -2.56 -18.81 30.90
CA ALA A 509 -3.49 -18.03 31.69
C ALA A 509 -4.87 -18.72 31.76
N ASN A 510 -5.37 -18.91 32.98
CA ASN A 510 -6.70 -19.44 33.21
C ASN A 510 -7.67 -18.26 33.43
N ILE A 511 -8.34 -17.85 32.35
CA ILE A 511 -9.31 -16.74 32.34
C ILE A 511 -10.69 -17.24 31.91
N SER A 512 -11.75 -16.60 32.40
CA SER A 512 -13.12 -16.92 31.99
C SER A 512 -13.37 -16.51 30.54
N PRO A 513 -14.38 -17.09 29.86
CA PRO A 513 -14.78 -16.68 28.51
C PRO A 513 -15.12 -15.18 28.40
N ASP A 514 -15.79 -14.61 29.41
CA ASP A 514 -16.12 -13.18 29.41
C ASP A 514 -14.87 -12.30 29.44
N VAL A 515 -13.89 -12.65 30.29
CA VAL A 515 -12.62 -11.92 30.37
C VAL A 515 -11.82 -12.09 29.08
N ALA A 516 -11.86 -13.27 28.47
CA ALA A 516 -11.26 -13.48 27.16
C ALA A 516 -11.90 -12.57 26.08
N ALA A 517 -13.22 -12.39 26.10
CA ALA A 517 -13.91 -11.47 25.20
C ALA A 517 -13.49 -9.99 25.42
N LEU A 518 -13.28 -9.57 26.67
CA LEU A 518 -12.69 -8.26 26.97
C LEU A 518 -11.27 -8.13 26.43
N HIS A 519 -10.43 -9.14 26.61
CA HIS A 519 -9.06 -9.11 26.10
C HIS A 519 -9.04 -9.11 24.56
N VAL A 520 -9.95 -9.82 23.90
CA VAL A 520 -10.16 -9.74 22.45
C VAL A 520 -10.52 -8.33 22.02
N ALA A 521 -11.50 -7.71 22.67
CA ALA A 521 -11.87 -6.33 22.39
C ALA A 521 -10.67 -5.38 22.55
N ALA A 522 -9.87 -5.56 23.61
CA ALA A 522 -8.67 -4.76 23.83
C ALA A 522 -7.57 -5.00 22.79
N ILE A 523 -7.32 -6.25 22.37
CA ILE A 523 -6.35 -6.59 21.31
C ILE A 523 -6.79 -5.97 20.00
N SER A 524 -8.04 -6.19 19.56
CA SER A 524 -8.53 -5.65 18.29
C SER A 524 -8.55 -4.11 18.28
N SER A 525 -8.94 -3.49 19.40
CA SER A 525 -8.88 -2.03 19.57
C SER A 525 -7.45 -1.52 19.50
N TRP A 526 -6.50 -2.23 20.12
CA TRP A 526 -5.08 -1.89 20.09
C TRP A 526 -4.52 -2.02 18.67
N THR A 527 -4.82 -3.12 17.97
CA THR A 527 -4.43 -3.35 16.58
C THR A 527 -4.96 -2.26 15.66
N LEU A 528 -6.22 -1.81 15.84
CA LEU A 528 -6.78 -0.69 15.07
C LEU A 528 -5.94 0.58 15.23
N LEU A 529 -5.53 0.91 16.46
CA LEU A 529 -4.68 2.07 16.71
C LEU A 529 -3.31 1.97 16.05
N LEU A 530 -2.73 0.77 15.94
CA LEU A 530 -1.47 0.60 15.21
C LEU A 530 -1.61 1.01 13.74
N THR A 531 -2.77 0.78 13.12
CA THR A 531 -3.00 1.14 11.70
C THR A 531 -2.99 2.64 11.41
N VAL A 532 -3.05 3.49 12.45
CA VAL A 532 -2.94 4.95 12.32
C VAL A 532 -1.62 5.50 12.89
N MET A 533 -0.72 4.63 13.35
CA MET A 533 0.64 5.01 13.72
C MET A 533 1.55 4.99 12.50
N THR A 534 2.67 5.72 12.56
CA THR A 534 3.65 5.67 11.47
C THR A 534 4.41 4.33 11.47
N SER A 535 4.76 3.81 10.30
CA SER A 535 5.57 2.59 10.14
C SER A 535 6.89 2.67 10.90
N ALA A 536 7.49 3.88 10.98
CA ALA A 536 8.70 4.14 11.76
C ALA A 536 8.48 3.98 13.27
N ASP A 537 7.36 4.45 13.83
CA ASP A 537 7.05 4.27 15.24
C ASP A 537 6.84 2.80 15.58
N ILE A 538 6.16 2.05 14.71
CA ILE A 538 5.95 0.61 14.89
C ILE A 538 7.29 -0.13 14.92
N TYR A 539 8.15 0.10 13.92
CA TYR A 539 9.50 -0.48 13.89
C TYR A 539 10.32 -0.15 15.15
N ASN A 540 10.16 1.08 15.66
CA ASN A 540 10.89 1.53 16.83
C ASN A 540 10.34 0.99 18.16
N LEU A 541 9.04 0.79 18.27
CA LEU A 541 8.36 0.43 19.52
C LEU A 541 8.14 -1.07 19.67
N LEU A 542 7.92 -1.79 18.57
CA LEU A 542 7.61 -3.21 18.53
C LEU A 542 8.79 -3.94 17.87
N ALA A 543 9.56 -4.66 18.66
CA ALA A 543 10.64 -5.52 18.19
C ALA A 543 10.81 -6.69 19.18
N SER A 544 11.39 -7.81 18.74
CA SER A 544 11.56 -8.99 19.58
C SER A 544 12.51 -8.74 20.76
N GLY A 545 13.56 -7.96 20.52
CA GLY A 545 14.59 -7.59 21.51
C GLY A 545 14.27 -6.35 22.36
N LYS A 546 13.17 -5.62 22.07
CA LYS A 546 12.81 -4.42 22.82
C LYS A 546 11.79 -4.76 23.90
N THR A 547 12.15 -4.47 25.15
CA THR A 547 11.21 -4.44 26.27
C THR A 547 11.11 -3.00 26.75
N ASN A 548 10.03 -2.31 26.40
CA ASN A 548 9.69 -1.03 27.00
C ASN A 548 8.39 -1.17 27.80
N SER A 549 8.09 -0.20 28.67
CA SER A 549 6.87 -0.21 29.50
C SER A 549 5.62 0.27 28.76
N TYR A 550 5.77 0.66 27.49
CA TYR A 550 4.72 1.34 26.72
C TYR A 550 4.01 0.41 25.74
N MET A 551 4.75 -0.52 25.13
CA MET A 551 4.26 -1.47 24.13
C MET A 551 4.74 -2.89 24.42
N PRO A 552 3.92 -3.92 24.10
CA PRO A 552 4.31 -5.31 24.30
C PRO A 552 5.40 -5.73 23.31
N SER A 553 6.35 -6.56 23.74
CA SER A 553 7.30 -7.17 22.81
C SER A 553 6.61 -8.22 21.93
N LEU A 554 7.20 -8.53 20.77
CA LEU A 554 6.68 -9.56 19.87
C LEU A 554 6.57 -10.94 20.55
N ASN A 555 7.47 -11.24 21.49
CA ASN A 555 7.41 -12.45 22.30
C ASN A 555 6.13 -12.52 23.14
N ARG A 556 5.70 -11.40 23.74
CA ARG A 556 4.46 -11.34 24.53
C ARG A 556 3.22 -11.50 23.66
N LEU A 557 3.24 -10.98 22.44
CA LEU A 557 2.15 -11.18 21.48
C LEU A 557 2.09 -12.65 21.00
N ARG A 558 3.25 -13.28 20.77
CA ARG A 558 3.34 -14.70 20.41
C ARG A 558 2.74 -15.60 21.50
N GLU A 559 2.94 -15.30 22.78
CA GLU A 559 2.32 -16.03 23.90
C GLU A 559 0.79 -16.09 23.81
N LEU A 560 0.14 -15.06 23.25
CA LEU A 560 -1.33 -15.03 23.10
C LEU A 560 -1.84 -16.10 22.12
N LEU A 561 -1.00 -16.57 21.19
CA LEU A 561 -1.32 -17.65 20.26
C LEU A 561 -1.50 -19.01 20.96
N GLU A 562 -1.00 -19.15 22.19
CA GLU A 562 -1.16 -20.36 23.01
C GLU A 562 -2.44 -20.35 23.86
N SER A 563 -3.21 -19.24 23.85
CA SER A 563 -4.44 -19.10 24.61
C SER A 563 -5.42 -20.25 24.34
N PRO A 564 -6.19 -20.73 25.34
CA PRO A 564 -7.22 -21.75 25.11
C PRO A 564 -8.42 -21.18 24.33
N HIS A 565 -8.64 -19.86 24.40
CA HIS A 565 -9.76 -19.16 23.77
C HIS A 565 -9.44 -18.86 22.30
N LEU A 566 -10.32 -19.29 21.40
CA LEU A 566 -10.11 -19.15 19.95
C LEU A 566 -9.89 -17.69 19.54
N ASP A 567 -10.79 -16.80 19.95
CA ASP A 567 -10.81 -15.42 19.48
C ASP A 567 -9.58 -14.62 19.94
N VAL A 568 -8.99 -14.98 21.10
CA VAL A 568 -7.71 -14.42 21.55
C VAL A 568 -6.59 -14.78 20.59
N ARG A 569 -6.55 -16.05 20.14
CA ARG A 569 -5.54 -16.50 19.16
C ARG A 569 -5.73 -15.79 17.83
N LEU A 570 -6.96 -15.70 17.33
CA LEU A 570 -7.27 -15.03 16.06
C LEU A 570 -6.85 -13.54 16.10
N SER A 571 -7.26 -12.82 17.15
CA SER A 571 -6.95 -11.40 17.31
C SER A 571 -5.44 -11.15 17.45
N ALA A 572 -4.72 -12.03 18.15
CA ALA A 572 -3.26 -11.94 18.26
C ALA A 572 -2.55 -12.21 16.93
N GLY A 573 -3.05 -13.17 16.14
CA GLY A 573 -2.53 -13.45 14.81
C GLY A 573 -2.73 -12.27 13.85
N GLU A 574 -3.92 -11.66 13.86
CA GLU A 574 -4.21 -10.46 13.07
C GLU A 574 -3.35 -9.27 13.51
N ALA A 575 -3.15 -9.09 14.82
CA ALA A 575 -2.25 -8.08 15.35
C ALA A 575 -0.81 -8.26 14.84
N LEU A 576 -0.30 -9.50 14.86
CA LEU A 576 1.02 -9.81 14.30
C LEU A 576 1.08 -9.51 12.80
N ALA A 577 0.05 -9.84 12.03
CA ALA A 577 0.02 -9.53 10.60
C ALA A 577 0.10 -8.01 10.33
N VAL A 578 -0.67 -7.20 11.06
CA VAL A 578 -0.61 -5.72 10.98
C VAL A 578 0.78 -5.19 11.37
N ILE A 579 1.38 -5.73 12.43
CA ILE A 579 2.73 -5.32 12.87
C ILE A 579 3.79 -5.66 11.81
N PHE A 580 3.70 -6.83 11.19
CA PHE A 580 4.62 -7.21 10.12
C PHE A 580 4.40 -6.35 8.87
N GLU A 581 3.17 -5.96 8.57
CA GLU A 581 2.88 -5.04 7.46
C GLU A 581 3.55 -3.68 7.67
N LEU A 582 3.28 -3.04 8.80
CA LEU A 582 3.86 -1.73 9.13
C LEU A 582 5.38 -1.82 9.33
N GLY A 583 5.88 -2.90 9.95
CA GLY A 583 7.30 -3.13 10.14
C GLY A 583 8.05 -3.34 8.83
N ARG A 584 7.49 -4.13 7.89
CA ARG A 584 8.08 -4.38 6.57
C ARG A 584 8.00 -3.18 5.63
N ASP A 585 6.95 -2.37 5.77
CA ASP A 585 6.83 -1.08 5.08
C ASP A 585 7.98 -0.13 5.46
N PHE A 586 8.43 -0.16 6.71
CA PHE A 586 9.63 0.58 7.13
C PHE A 586 10.95 -0.12 6.79
N SER A 587 11.07 -1.42 7.05
CA SER A 587 12.27 -2.23 6.78
C SER A 587 11.91 -3.64 6.35
N CYS A 588 12.27 -4.03 5.13
CA CYS A 588 11.87 -5.32 4.53
C CYS A 588 12.35 -6.57 5.29
N ASP A 589 13.42 -6.46 6.07
CA ASP A 589 14.01 -7.53 6.90
C ASP A 589 13.46 -7.55 8.34
N TYR A 590 12.43 -6.74 8.63
CA TYR A 590 11.85 -6.60 9.96
C TYR A 590 11.54 -7.97 10.59
N GLU A 591 12.30 -8.27 11.65
CA GLU A 591 12.13 -9.43 12.52
C GLU A 591 12.11 -10.78 11.78
N GLN A 592 12.84 -10.87 10.64
CA GLN A 592 12.86 -12.06 9.80
C GLN A 592 13.40 -13.30 10.53
N GLU A 593 14.48 -13.16 11.31
CA GLU A 593 15.05 -14.27 12.09
C GLU A 593 14.08 -14.75 13.17
N TRP A 594 13.46 -13.80 13.90
CA TRP A 594 12.47 -14.11 14.92
C TRP A 594 11.19 -14.75 14.33
N ALA A 595 10.81 -14.34 13.12
CA ALA A 595 9.65 -14.86 12.42
C ALA A 595 9.76 -16.36 12.09
N LEU A 596 10.98 -16.92 12.00
CA LEU A 596 11.17 -18.36 11.75
C LEU A 596 10.53 -19.22 12.86
N ASP A 597 10.68 -18.81 14.13
CA ASP A 597 10.05 -19.49 15.25
C ASP A 597 8.52 -19.31 15.24
N LEU A 598 8.06 -18.12 14.85
CA LEU A 598 6.63 -17.84 14.72
C LEU A 598 5.98 -18.69 13.63
N ILE A 599 6.66 -18.89 12.49
CA ILE A 599 6.16 -19.67 11.35
C ILE A 599 5.80 -21.10 11.76
N GLU A 600 6.61 -21.75 12.60
CA GLU A 600 6.31 -23.11 13.07
C GLU A 600 5.03 -23.15 13.92
N ILE A 601 4.82 -22.16 14.80
CA ILE A 601 3.57 -22.02 15.58
C ILE A 601 2.38 -21.78 14.64
N LEU A 602 2.53 -20.91 13.65
CA LEU A 602 1.47 -20.60 12.68
C LEU A 602 1.10 -21.83 11.83
N LYS A 603 2.08 -22.68 11.44
CA LYS A 603 1.85 -23.95 10.74
C LYS A 603 1.00 -24.92 11.57
N GLU A 604 1.28 -25.04 12.87
CA GLU A 604 0.48 -25.86 13.78
C GLU A 604 -0.97 -25.35 13.88
N LEU A 605 -1.15 -24.03 14.03
CA LEU A 605 -2.49 -23.41 14.11
C LEU A 605 -3.27 -23.51 12.80
N ALA A 606 -2.58 -23.38 11.66
CA ALA A 606 -3.13 -23.51 10.31
C ALA A 606 -3.53 -24.96 9.95
N THR A 607 -2.96 -25.95 10.61
CA THR A 607 -3.21 -27.39 10.39
C THR A 607 -3.96 -28.07 11.54
N ASP A 608 -4.45 -27.30 12.52
CA ASP A 608 -5.02 -27.80 13.78
C ASP A 608 -5.99 -28.98 13.58
N SER A 609 -5.60 -30.11 14.16
CA SER A 609 -6.30 -31.38 14.11
C SER A 609 -6.92 -31.79 15.46
N ASN A 610 -6.81 -30.92 16.47
CA ASN A 610 -7.24 -31.21 17.84
C ASN A 610 -8.76 -31.43 17.93
N LYS A 611 -9.15 -32.70 18.12
CA LYS A 611 -10.57 -33.11 18.13
C LYS A 611 -11.36 -32.58 19.32
N TYR A 612 -10.70 -32.15 20.41
CA TYR A 612 -11.34 -31.58 21.59
C TYR A 612 -11.96 -30.20 21.34
N ARG A 613 -11.53 -29.48 20.29
CA ARG A 613 -12.11 -28.18 19.88
C ARG A 613 -13.39 -28.36 19.06
N ALA A 614 -14.25 -27.37 18.95
CA ALA A 614 -15.44 -27.48 18.10
C ALA A 614 -15.06 -27.52 16.60
N LYS A 615 -15.91 -28.13 15.77
CA LYS A 615 -15.66 -28.24 14.32
C LYS A 615 -15.68 -26.87 13.62
N LYS A 616 -16.60 -25.98 14.04
CA LYS A 616 -16.69 -24.60 13.53
C LYS A 616 -15.38 -23.86 13.82
N ASP A 617 -14.96 -23.87 15.08
CA ASP A 617 -13.73 -23.24 15.58
C ASP A 617 -12.49 -23.69 14.83
N ARG A 618 -12.32 -25.00 14.63
CA ARG A 618 -11.20 -25.52 13.82
C ARG A 618 -11.24 -25.05 12.37
N LYS A 619 -12.43 -24.95 11.75
CA LYS A 619 -12.55 -24.46 10.36
C LYS A 619 -12.10 -22.99 10.30
N GLN A 620 -12.59 -22.17 11.23
CA GLN A 620 -12.28 -20.74 11.31
C GLN A 620 -10.80 -20.50 11.60
N GLN A 621 -10.24 -21.16 12.61
CA GLN A 621 -8.82 -21.07 12.95
C GLN A 621 -7.93 -21.40 11.75
N ARG A 622 -8.15 -22.55 11.12
CA ARG A 622 -7.34 -22.96 9.98
C ARG A 622 -7.50 -22.03 8.78
N ALA A 623 -8.66 -21.42 8.57
CA ALA A 623 -8.82 -20.45 7.49
C ALA A 623 -7.98 -19.20 7.78
N ASN A 624 -8.15 -18.60 8.95
CA ASN A 624 -7.48 -17.36 9.33
C ASN A 624 -5.94 -17.54 9.41
N PHE A 625 -5.45 -18.59 10.09
CA PHE A 625 -4.01 -18.82 10.21
C PHE A 625 -3.35 -19.30 8.92
N ARG A 626 -4.09 -19.82 7.93
CA ARG A 626 -3.50 -20.06 6.60
C ARG A 626 -3.20 -18.76 5.87
N ASP A 627 -4.07 -17.76 5.99
CA ASP A 627 -3.84 -16.44 5.40
C ASP A 627 -2.68 -15.73 6.09
N ILE A 628 -2.66 -15.74 7.45
CA ILE A 628 -1.56 -15.15 8.22
C ILE A 628 -0.23 -15.86 7.95
N LEU A 629 -0.20 -17.19 7.97
CA LEU A 629 1.02 -17.95 7.68
C LEU A 629 1.56 -17.58 6.31
N ARG A 630 0.70 -17.58 5.28
CA ARG A 630 1.11 -17.24 3.92
C ARG A 630 1.67 -15.82 3.82
N TYR A 631 1.08 -14.88 4.56
CA TYR A 631 1.57 -13.51 4.61
C TYR A 631 2.91 -13.38 5.34
N ILE A 632 3.05 -13.99 6.52
CA ILE A 632 4.29 -13.92 7.30
C ILE A 632 5.44 -14.68 6.62
N GLU A 633 5.15 -15.83 6.01
CA GLU A 633 6.14 -16.70 5.38
C GLU A 633 6.49 -16.29 3.95
N GLU A 634 5.50 -15.92 3.13
CA GLU A 634 5.69 -15.69 1.68
C GLU A 634 5.44 -14.22 1.25
N ASP A 635 5.10 -13.34 2.19
CA ASP A 635 4.76 -11.94 1.92
C ASP A 635 3.57 -11.76 0.95
N ILE A 636 2.65 -12.73 0.95
CA ILE A 636 1.45 -12.71 0.10
C ILE A 636 0.25 -12.27 0.92
N VAL A 637 -0.23 -11.06 0.63
CA VAL A 637 -1.47 -10.52 1.19
C VAL A 637 -2.69 -11.18 0.52
N PRO A 638 -3.71 -11.62 1.27
CA PRO A 638 -4.96 -12.08 0.69
C PRO A 638 -5.72 -10.92 0.06
N GLU A 639 -6.05 -11.02 -1.23
CA GLU A 639 -6.89 -10.03 -1.92
C GLU A 639 -8.31 -10.04 -1.35
N MET A 640 -8.80 -8.88 -0.88
CA MET A 640 -10.15 -8.69 -0.40
C MET A 640 -10.76 -7.45 -1.05
N HIS A 641 -11.95 -7.59 -1.62
CA HIS A 641 -12.73 -6.48 -2.15
C HIS A 641 -14.18 -6.59 -1.72
N VAL A 642 -14.80 -5.45 -1.47
CA VAL A 642 -16.19 -5.32 -1.00
C VAL A 642 -16.96 -4.50 -2.02
N ARG A 643 -17.99 -5.10 -2.62
CA ARG A 643 -18.89 -4.37 -3.53
C ARG A 643 -20.03 -3.76 -2.72
N PHE A 644 -20.23 -2.45 -2.86
CA PHE A 644 -21.33 -1.71 -2.26
C PHE A 644 -21.95 -0.80 -3.31
N GLY A 645 -23.27 -0.95 -3.54
CA GLY A 645 -23.94 -0.24 -4.64
C GLY A 645 -23.28 -0.51 -6.00
N GLN A 646 -22.79 0.54 -6.64
CA GLN A 646 -22.08 0.49 -7.94
C GLN A 646 -20.55 0.53 -7.79
N GLU A 647 -20.05 0.69 -6.57
CA GLU A 647 -18.63 0.89 -6.27
C GLU A 647 -18.03 -0.40 -5.68
N ILE A 648 -16.70 -0.51 -5.73
CA ILE A 648 -15.95 -1.61 -5.14
C ILE A 648 -14.84 -1.00 -4.29
N LEU A 649 -14.84 -1.33 -3.00
CA LEU A 649 -13.75 -1.04 -2.08
C LEU A 649 -12.71 -2.16 -2.18
N TYR A 650 -11.49 -1.81 -2.54
CA TYR A 650 -10.34 -2.72 -2.52
C TYR A 650 -9.63 -2.56 -1.18
N LEU A 651 -9.51 -3.65 -0.42
CA LEU A 651 -8.81 -3.67 0.85
C LEU A 651 -7.42 -4.26 0.61
N GLU A 652 -6.47 -3.38 0.39
CA GLU A 652 -5.06 -3.72 0.23
C GLU A 652 -4.41 -3.82 1.62
N GLY A 653 -3.91 -5.00 1.96
CA GLY A 653 -3.23 -5.23 3.24
C GLY A 653 -4.14 -5.58 4.43
N TRP A 654 -3.50 -5.89 5.54
CA TRP A 654 -4.07 -6.16 6.84
C TRP A 654 -4.48 -4.89 7.57
N CYS A 655 -3.82 -3.75 7.34
CA CYS A 655 -4.21 -2.47 7.93
C CYS A 655 -5.61 -2.05 7.45
N ALA A 656 -5.81 -1.96 6.14
CA ALA A 656 -7.11 -1.59 5.55
C ALA A 656 -8.21 -2.58 5.94
N ARG A 657 -7.90 -3.89 5.96
CA ARG A 657 -8.83 -4.92 6.41
C ARG A 657 -9.22 -4.76 7.88
N THR A 658 -8.28 -4.43 8.76
CA THR A 658 -8.52 -4.20 10.18
C THR A 658 -9.44 -2.99 10.39
N GLN A 659 -9.17 -1.88 9.71
CA GLN A 659 -9.99 -0.67 9.76
C GLN A 659 -11.42 -0.94 9.26
N TYR A 660 -11.55 -1.66 8.14
CA TYR A 660 -12.86 -2.07 7.60
C TYR A 660 -13.63 -2.96 8.58
N ASN A 661 -12.99 -3.99 9.14
CA ASN A 661 -13.62 -4.88 10.12
C ASN A 661 -14.09 -4.14 11.38
N ALA A 662 -13.32 -3.15 11.85
CA ALA A 662 -13.71 -2.30 12.97
C ALA A 662 -14.97 -1.48 12.64
N CYS A 663 -15.05 -0.92 11.43
CA CYS A 663 -16.25 -0.24 10.93
C CYS A 663 -17.45 -1.20 10.79
N CYS A 664 -17.25 -2.42 10.28
CA CYS A 664 -18.29 -3.44 10.20
C CYS A 664 -18.83 -3.85 11.58
N ARG A 665 -17.96 -3.94 12.60
CA ARG A 665 -18.39 -4.22 13.98
C ARG A 665 -19.31 -3.10 14.48
N LEU A 666 -18.98 -1.85 14.19
CA LEU A 666 -19.74 -0.69 14.65
C LEU A 666 -21.08 -0.54 13.92
N LEU A 667 -21.06 -0.54 12.59
CA LEU A 667 -22.17 -0.19 11.70
C LEU A 667 -23.01 -1.40 11.26
N GLY A 668 -22.48 -2.61 11.40
CA GLY A 668 -23.18 -3.83 11.02
C GLY A 668 -23.67 -3.80 9.56
N PRO A 669 -24.94 -4.13 9.30
CA PRO A 669 -25.50 -4.12 7.94
C PRO A 669 -25.48 -2.75 7.24
N GLY A 670 -25.39 -1.65 7.99
CA GLY A 670 -25.41 -0.30 7.43
C GLY A 670 -24.06 0.16 6.86
N ILE A 671 -22.99 -0.61 7.01
CA ILE A 671 -21.65 -0.27 6.47
C ILE A 671 -21.69 0.13 4.99
N ASN A 672 -22.45 -0.59 4.16
CA ASN A 672 -22.55 -0.30 2.73
C ASN A 672 -23.18 1.07 2.45
N PHE A 673 -24.14 1.48 3.28
CA PHE A 673 -24.75 2.80 3.18
C PHE A 673 -23.75 3.89 3.59
N HIS A 674 -23.01 3.68 4.68
CA HIS A 674 -21.99 4.66 5.10
C HIS A 674 -20.82 4.75 4.12
N LEU A 675 -20.36 3.66 3.52
CA LEU A 675 -19.34 3.74 2.45
C LEU A 675 -19.82 4.55 1.24
N ALA A 676 -21.13 4.52 0.94
CA ALA A 676 -21.70 5.29 -0.16
C ALA A 676 -21.90 6.78 0.20
N GLU A 677 -22.37 7.07 1.41
CA GLU A 677 -22.93 8.38 1.78
C GLU A 677 -22.10 9.19 2.78
N ASN A 678 -21.34 8.52 3.65
CA ASN A 678 -20.64 9.17 4.75
C ASN A 678 -19.25 9.66 4.30
N GLN A 679 -19.06 10.97 4.31
CA GLN A 679 -17.84 11.61 3.82
C GLN A 679 -16.58 11.14 4.57
N LEU A 680 -16.66 11.00 5.90
CA LEU A 680 -15.54 10.52 6.72
C LEU A 680 -15.10 9.12 6.30
N LEU A 681 -16.03 8.18 6.13
CA LEU A 681 -15.67 6.82 5.71
C LEU A 681 -15.15 6.80 4.27
N ARG A 682 -15.68 7.65 3.38
CA ARG A 682 -15.16 7.77 2.01
C ARG A 682 -13.73 8.29 1.98
N GLU A 683 -13.36 9.19 2.88
CA GLU A 683 -11.99 9.69 3.04
C GLU A 683 -11.05 8.62 3.60
N ILE A 684 -11.46 7.96 4.70
CA ILE A 684 -10.69 6.86 5.34
C ILE A 684 -10.35 5.75 4.34
N PHE A 685 -11.31 5.38 3.49
CA PHE A 685 -11.13 4.29 2.51
C PHE A 685 -10.77 4.78 1.10
N HIS A 686 -10.42 6.06 0.94
CA HIS A 686 -9.99 6.65 -0.33
C HIS A 686 -10.95 6.39 -1.52
N LEU A 687 -12.27 6.39 -1.24
CA LEU A 687 -13.33 6.15 -2.23
C LEU A 687 -13.64 7.39 -3.10
N GLY A 688 -13.02 8.53 -2.79
CA GLY A 688 -13.26 9.79 -3.47
C GLY A 688 -14.68 10.34 -3.27
N ASN A 689 -15.05 11.31 -4.09
CA ASN A 689 -16.36 11.96 -4.02
C ASN A 689 -17.50 10.96 -4.30
N LYS A 690 -18.65 11.21 -3.66
CA LYS A 690 -19.88 10.44 -3.88
C LYS A 690 -20.20 10.30 -5.37
N VAL A 691 -20.37 9.05 -5.81
CA VAL A 691 -20.85 8.75 -7.16
C VAL A 691 -22.35 9.03 -7.21
N LEU A 692 -22.74 10.09 -7.92
CA LEU A 692 -24.15 10.36 -8.20
C LEU A 692 -24.69 9.28 -9.13
N PRO A 693 -25.88 8.71 -8.87
CA PRO A 693 -26.46 7.73 -9.77
C PRO A 693 -26.60 8.34 -11.16
N PRO A 694 -26.24 7.61 -12.23
CA PRO A 694 -26.43 8.11 -13.58
C PRO A 694 -27.93 8.36 -13.83
N PRO A 695 -28.30 9.45 -14.52
CA PRO A 695 -29.71 9.84 -14.74
C PRO A 695 -30.53 8.80 -15.53
N VAL A 696 -29.89 7.75 -16.05
CA VAL A 696 -30.56 6.64 -16.71
C VAL A 696 -29.95 5.34 -16.22
N THR A 697 -30.67 4.62 -15.35
CA THR A 697 -30.37 3.23 -15.07
C THR A 697 -30.74 2.41 -16.30
N ILE A 698 -29.78 2.18 -17.20
CA ILE A 698 -29.94 1.19 -18.26
C ILE A 698 -30.01 -0.18 -17.57
N LYS A 699 -31.23 -0.63 -17.26
CA LYS A 699 -31.46 -1.98 -16.73
C LYS A 699 -30.92 -2.97 -17.75
N THR A 700 -29.78 -3.60 -17.44
CA THR A 700 -29.26 -4.72 -18.23
C THR A 700 -30.36 -5.76 -18.38
N SER A 701 -30.67 -6.11 -19.63
CA SER A 701 -31.81 -6.95 -19.92
C SER A 701 -31.62 -8.34 -19.29
N LYS A 702 -32.71 -9.04 -18.97
CA LYS A 702 -32.65 -10.42 -18.45
C LYS A 702 -31.85 -11.33 -19.38
N LEU A 703 -31.95 -11.10 -20.70
CA LEU A 703 -31.21 -11.82 -21.72
C LEU A 703 -29.70 -11.56 -21.60
N GLU A 704 -29.31 -10.29 -21.48
CA GLU A 704 -27.90 -9.87 -21.36
C GLU A 704 -27.23 -10.43 -20.10
N ARG A 705 -27.91 -10.37 -18.94
CA ARG A 705 -27.46 -11.03 -17.71
C ARG A 705 -27.30 -12.55 -17.88
N THR A 706 -28.25 -13.19 -18.57
CA THR A 706 -28.19 -14.64 -18.84
C THR A 706 -27.01 -14.98 -19.74
N LEU A 707 -26.76 -14.19 -20.79
CA LEU A 707 -25.65 -14.38 -21.72
C LEU A 707 -24.29 -14.14 -21.03
N MET A 708 -24.17 -13.09 -20.21
CA MET A 708 -22.95 -12.80 -19.46
C MET A 708 -22.65 -13.91 -18.44
N ASN A 709 -23.65 -14.40 -17.72
CA ASN A 709 -23.51 -15.54 -16.80
C ASN A 709 -23.16 -16.84 -17.56
N ALA A 710 -23.77 -17.09 -18.71
CA ALA A 710 -23.46 -18.25 -19.55
C ALA A 710 -22.03 -18.19 -20.11
N ALA A 711 -21.57 -17.02 -20.55
CA ALA A 711 -20.20 -16.78 -20.98
C ALA A 711 -19.20 -17.02 -19.83
N ALA A 712 -19.45 -16.46 -18.65
CA ALA A 712 -18.63 -16.67 -17.46
C ALA A 712 -18.61 -18.15 -17.03
N PHE A 713 -19.76 -18.84 -17.07
CA PHE A 713 -19.84 -20.27 -16.78
C PHE A 713 -19.06 -21.11 -17.78
N LYS A 714 -19.16 -20.80 -19.08
CA LYS A 714 -18.41 -21.47 -20.14
C LYS A 714 -16.90 -21.25 -19.98
N ALA A 715 -16.47 -20.02 -19.73
CA ALA A 715 -15.06 -19.69 -19.47
C ALA A 715 -14.50 -20.44 -18.25
N ARG A 716 -15.23 -20.45 -17.13
CA ARG A 716 -14.87 -21.23 -15.93
C ARG A 716 -14.79 -22.74 -16.23
N THR A 717 -15.74 -23.27 -17.00
CA THR A 717 -15.76 -24.69 -17.37
C THR A 717 -14.57 -25.07 -18.23
N ILE A 718 -14.24 -24.26 -19.24
CA ILE A 718 -13.07 -24.45 -20.10
C ILE A 718 -11.78 -24.42 -19.26
N GLN A 719 -11.63 -23.42 -18.39
CA GLN A 719 -10.44 -23.28 -17.55
C GLN A 719 -10.30 -24.43 -16.54
N ARG A 720 -11.40 -24.88 -15.92
CA ARG A 720 -11.39 -26.01 -14.98
C ARG A 720 -11.16 -27.35 -15.68
N ASN A 721 -11.66 -27.55 -16.90
CA ASN A 721 -11.45 -28.79 -17.65
C ASN A 721 -9.95 -29.04 -17.92
N LYS A 722 -9.15 -28.01 -18.18
CA LYS A 722 -7.68 -28.13 -18.31
C LYS A 722 -6.99 -28.73 -17.07
N ASN A 723 -7.60 -28.59 -15.89
CA ASN A 723 -7.06 -29.06 -14.61
C ASN A 723 -7.79 -30.29 -14.05
N ARG A 724 -8.95 -30.67 -14.61
CA ARG A 724 -9.75 -31.81 -14.12
C ARG A 724 -9.09 -33.15 -14.41
N ASP A 725 -8.35 -33.25 -15.51
CA ASP A 725 -7.64 -34.48 -15.90
C ASP A 725 -6.35 -34.72 -15.12
N LYS A 726 -5.92 -33.80 -14.24
CA LYS A 726 -4.73 -33.95 -13.39
C LYS A 726 -4.80 -35.10 -12.39
N ARG A 727 -5.99 -35.63 -12.10
CA ARG A 727 -6.21 -36.82 -11.24
C ARG A 727 -6.78 -38.01 -12.01
N SER A 728 -6.90 -37.91 -13.33
CA SER A 728 -7.36 -39.02 -14.17
C SER A 728 -6.26 -40.09 -14.20
N ALA A 729 -6.61 -41.33 -13.85
CA ALA A 729 -5.70 -42.47 -13.82
C ALA A 729 -4.99 -42.76 -15.17
N ALA A 730 -5.48 -42.16 -16.26
CA ALA A 730 -4.91 -42.24 -17.60
C ALA A 730 -3.59 -41.47 -17.81
N MET A 731 -3.14 -40.65 -16.84
CA MET A 731 -1.87 -39.91 -16.90
C MET A 731 -0.88 -40.27 -15.76
N ALA A 732 -1.08 -41.40 -15.07
CA ALA A 732 -0.04 -41.96 -14.20
C ALA A 732 0.97 -42.73 -15.08
N PRO A 733 2.30 -42.52 -14.94
CA PRO A 733 3.31 -43.25 -15.69
C PRO A 733 3.35 -44.74 -15.37
#